data_AF-A0A2E1VQW7-F1
#
_entry.id   AF-A0A2E1VQW7-F1
#
_cell.length_a   1.000
_cell.length_b   1.000
_cell.length_c   1.000
_cell.angle_alpha   90.00
_cell.angle_beta   90.00
_cell.angle_gamma   90.00
#
_symmetry.space_group_name_H-M   'P 1'
#
loop_
_entity.id
_entity.type
_entity.pdbx_description
1 polymer ?
#
loop_
_entity_poly.entity_id
_entity_poly.type
_entity_poly.pdbx_seq_one_letter_code
_entity_poly.pdbx_strand_id
1 'polypeptide(L)'
;MLSGILLAFAAVVAAPQQDADAAFLKQFDRAIELADRVNQDRAVQKYRRAAFDAYMAKAERAKWDDEWIQAFAASWKRVFRSDFPEIYSKYLTDLSPELSSKRSDAIYRLSQLYDVNRQAISSRDPADWQKMIEGIEAGGILLDLMEAGDKYYQGISQMFLAYAYNTAYRDGGGDDFQALKATENYLKLRKELDLTNDPDFQNMEKLLGELQARLGIEVEKEEREVKESPFTIQPLEGAEWIEVPLEAGSIKKPGSMQFPSDIADLDSRHWLTIAIGGEGERFPITPAYGGDDVMFAGPGGPVQVERLRGNKFVIHAGDEPSEEFTLKSKPTLVEFTQKLADGAVVPRAILVAGGAEQDQFQGLQVNTGMSELGGVIFYRSVAIRTGETPFGDLVLYDCDSDGQFGRFPARVAGSAAMPTDVYYNRFDAMTLGKMKQALPFSRWISDGKTWYEIEWPEHPGKAEMVRIREAGPNLGTLQVKFKGPKGLDLVSLILRHETKKNEGLYIDVSGKSPFEVPIGRYVVVQGMLRGDDGEECIIQPPSDIPFSVIVDQGDPAVLEFGKPFTIVAEPVIEGNEVRIDPESFRVVGVAGETYMQHLYAPFDEIEVEVKGGKKFLMTQAEPEAVAGNWHAAYFPVSESAELPKSGEAIVRLTVKKHPWFGKLQSEWIGED
;
A
#
# COMPACT_ATOMS: atom_id res chain seq x y z
N MET A 1 -23.78 5.85 43.45
CA MET A 1 -24.57 5.36 42.30
C MET A 1 -24.19 6.17 41.06
N LEU A 2 -22.95 6.07 40.59
CA LEU A 2 -22.36 7.02 39.63
C LEU A 2 -21.54 6.31 38.52
N SER A 3 -21.80 5.02 38.30
CA SER A 3 -20.98 4.18 37.41
C SER A 3 -21.74 3.63 36.20
N GLY A 4 -22.89 4.20 35.85
CA GLY A 4 -23.83 3.59 34.90
C GLY A 4 -24.13 4.35 33.59
N ILE A 5 -23.55 5.53 33.33
CA ILE A 5 -24.07 6.43 32.28
C ILE A 5 -23.25 6.43 30.97
N LEU A 6 -22.08 5.78 30.93
CA LEU A 6 -21.21 5.76 29.74
C LEU A 6 -21.41 4.56 28.80
N LEU A 7 -22.38 3.69 29.06
CA LEU A 7 -22.51 2.37 28.41
C LEU A 7 -23.71 2.22 27.45
N ALA A 8 -24.28 3.34 26.97
CA ALA A 8 -25.40 3.31 26.01
C ALA A 8 -24.98 3.53 24.54
N PHE A 9 -23.72 3.24 24.17
CA PHE A 9 -23.18 3.49 22.83
C PHE A 9 -23.12 2.27 21.89
N ALA A 10 -23.57 1.08 22.31
CA ALA A 10 -23.36 -0.15 21.54
C ALA A 10 -24.65 -0.93 21.26
N ALA A 11 -25.44 -0.45 20.30
CA ALA A 11 -26.42 -1.27 19.56
C ALA A 11 -26.85 -0.44 18.35
N VAL A 12 -26.18 -0.52 17.20
CA VAL A 12 -26.26 -1.59 16.21
C VAL A 12 -24.99 -1.43 15.34
N VAL A 13 -24.30 -2.53 15.02
CA VAL A 13 -22.90 -2.65 14.51
C VAL A 13 -21.81 -2.59 15.61
N ALA A 14 -21.87 -3.49 16.61
CA ALA A 14 -20.99 -3.42 17.80
C ALA A 14 -19.76 -4.35 17.82
N ALA A 15 -19.63 -5.33 16.92
CA ALA A 15 -18.51 -6.28 17.00
C ALA A 15 -17.15 -5.73 16.51
N PRO A 16 -17.03 -5.10 15.32
CA PRO A 16 -15.72 -4.70 14.79
C PRO A 16 -15.09 -3.50 15.52
N GLN A 17 -15.93 -2.62 16.09
CA GLN A 17 -15.48 -1.37 16.73
C GLN A 17 -14.91 -1.63 18.14
N GLN A 18 -15.50 -2.56 18.89
CA GLN A 18 -15.04 -2.91 20.24
C GLN A 18 -13.64 -3.56 20.20
N ASP A 19 -13.36 -4.35 19.16
CA ASP A 19 -12.04 -4.95 18.92
C ASP A 19 -11.00 -3.87 18.56
N ALA A 20 -11.37 -2.86 17.78
CA ALA A 20 -10.50 -1.75 17.42
C ALA A 20 -10.13 -0.86 18.63
N ASP A 21 -11.09 -0.58 19.52
CA ASP A 21 -10.86 0.21 20.73
C ASP A 21 -9.89 -0.50 21.69
N ALA A 22 -10.11 -1.80 21.93
CA ALA A 22 -9.23 -2.61 22.77
C ALA A 22 -7.82 -2.76 22.16
N ALA A 23 -7.73 -2.96 20.84
CA ALA A 23 -6.47 -3.06 20.13
C ALA A 23 -5.67 -1.75 20.17
N PHE A 24 -6.34 -0.61 20.01
CA PHE A 24 -5.70 0.71 20.13
C PHE A 24 -5.11 0.90 21.53
N LEU A 25 -5.92 0.73 22.58
CA LEU A 25 -5.46 0.93 23.96
C LEU A 25 -4.28 0.01 24.28
N LYS A 26 -4.37 -1.29 23.94
CA LYS A 26 -3.28 -2.25 24.15
C LYS A 26 -1.98 -1.81 23.49
N GLN A 27 -2.02 -1.38 22.22
CA GLN A 27 -0.81 -0.97 21.49
C GLN A 27 -0.27 0.37 21.97
N PHE A 28 -1.14 1.35 22.20
CA PHE A 28 -0.75 2.70 22.58
C PHE A 28 -0.21 2.73 24.01
N ASP A 29 -0.87 2.06 24.96
CA ASP A 29 -0.41 1.97 26.35
C ASP A 29 0.95 1.26 26.41
N ARG A 30 1.11 0.16 25.66
CA ARG A 30 2.40 -0.53 25.58
C ARG A 30 3.50 0.37 25.00
N ALA A 31 3.19 1.18 23.99
CA ALA A 31 4.14 2.11 23.40
C ALA A 31 4.47 3.28 24.34
N ILE A 32 3.54 3.70 25.19
CA ILE A 32 3.82 4.66 26.28
C ILE A 32 4.78 4.04 27.31
N GLU A 33 4.50 2.83 27.80
CA GLU A 33 5.36 2.12 28.76
C GLU A 33 6.80 1.98 28.28
N LEU A 34 6.99 1.75 26.98
CA LEU A 34 8.29 1.58 26.34
C LEU A 34 8.94 2.90 25.91
N ALA A 35 8.29 4.06 26.13
CA ALA A 35 8.68 5.35 25.58
C ALA A 35 8.90 5.35 24.05
N ASP A 36 8.19 4.47 23.36
CA ASP A 36 8.30 4.24 21.92
C ASP A 36 7.38 5.19 21.14
N ARG A 37 7.93 6.34 20.77
CA ARG A 37 7.20 7.39 20.04
C ARG A 37 6.74 6.93 18.66
N VAL A 38 7.47 6.01 18.01
CA VAL A 38 7.13 5.54 16.67
C VAL A 38 5.89 4.66 16.73
N ASN A 39 5.83 3.73 17.68
CA ASN A 39 4.66 2.87 17.85
C ASN A 39 3.45 3.61 18.44
N GLN A 40 3.66 4.68 19.21
CA GLN A 40 2.58 5.62 19.59
C GLN A 40 1.93 6.23 18.34
N ASP A 41 2.75 6.79 17.44
CA ASP A 41 2.28 7.43 16.20
C ASP A 41 1.57 6.44 15.26
N ARG A 42 2.13 5.23 15.14
CA ARG A 42 1.51 4.14 14.36
C ARG A 42 0.15 3.73 14.91
N ALA A 43 0.00 3.60 16.23
CA ALA A 43 -1.26 3.21 16.85
C ALA A 43 -2.35 4.29 16.65
N VAL A 44 -2.00 5.57 16.87
CA VAL A 44 -2.91 6.71 16.63
C VAL A 44 -3.33 6.81 15.16
N GLN A 45 -2.40 6.52 14.24
CA GLN A 45 -2.68 6.54 12.81
C GLN A 45 -3.55 5.35 12.37
N LYS A 46 -3.21 4.13 12.80
CA LYS A 46 -3.92 2.89 12.42
C LYS A 46 -5.37 2.91 12.91
N TYR A 47 -5.58 3.32 14.15
CA TYR A 47 -6.88 3.28 14.81
C TYR A 47 -7.50 4.66 14.95
N ARG A 48 -7.35 5.55 13.95
CA ARG A 48 -7.70 6.98 14.04
C ARG A 48 -9.01 7.28 14.80
N ARG A 49 -10.10 6.59 14.47
CA ARG A 49 -11.41 6.82 15.11
C ARG A 49 -11.41 6.38 16.58
N ALA A 50 -11.01 5.14 16.84
CA ALA A 50 -10.88 4.59 18.19
C ALA A 50 -9.90 5.40 19.05
N ALA A 51 -8.80 5.87 18.47
CA ALA A 51 -7.82 6.74 19.10
C ALA A 51 -8.43 8.07 19.53
N PHE A 52 -9.18 8.72 18.63
CA PHE A 52 -9.91 9.95 18.93
C PHE A 52 -10.97 9.75 20.02
N ASP A 53 -11.79 8.69 19.91
CA ASP A 53 -12.85 8.39 20.88
C ASP A 53 -12.26 8.05 22.27
N ALA A 54 -11.17 7.28 22.32
CA ALA A 54 -10.43 6.99 23.55
C ALA A 54 -9.85 8.26 24.19
N TYR A 55 -9.27 9.16 23.38
CA TYR A 55 -8.81 10.46 23.85
C TYR A 55 -9.95 11.29 24.43
N MET A 56 -11.06 11.45 23.70
CA MET A 56 -12.22 12.21 24.18
C MET A 56 -12.74 11.63 25.51
N ALA A 57 -12.87 10.31 25.61
CA ALA A 57 -13.34 9.66 26.83
C ALA A 57 -12.40 9.86 28.05
N LYS A 58 -11.08 9.95 27.80
CA LYS A 58 -10.08 10.15 28.85
C LYS A 58 -9.90 11.62 29.22
N ALA A 59 -9.94 12.54 28.25
CA ALA A 59 -9.84 13.98 28.46
C ALA A 59 -10.95 14.53 29.39
N GLU A 60 -12.14 13.91 29.38
CA GLU A 60 -13.24 14.25 30.30
C GLU A 60 -12.95 13.96 31.79
N ARG A 61 -11.94 13.12 32.08
CA ARG A 61 -11.67 12.61 33.44
C ARG A 61 -10.26 12.92 33.91
N ALA A 62 -9.35 13.17 32.98
CA ALA A 62 -7.95 13.45 33.23
C ALA A 62 -7.66 14.94 33.04
N LYS A 63 -6.58 15.42 33.66
CA LYS A 63 -6.05 16.77 33.47
C LYS A 63 -4.93 16.76 32.43
N TRP A 64 -4.54 17.93 31.95
CA TRP A 64 -3.46 18.10 30.97
C TRP A 64 -2.10 17.55 31.44
N ASP A 65 -1.86 17.44 32.75
CA ASP A 65 -0.65 16.84 33.33
C ASP A 65 -0.65 15.30 33.35
N ASP A 66 -1.74 14.66 32.91
CA ASP A 66 -1.79 13.21 32.71
C ASP A 66 -0.84 12.78 31.59
N GLU A 67 0.07 11.86 31.91
CA GLU A 67 1.12 11.40 31.00
C GLU A 67 0.57 10.82 29.69
N TRP A 68 -0.58 10.13 29.76
CA TRP A 68 -1.21 9.55 28.59
C TRP A 68 -1.80 10.63 27.68
N ILE A 69 -2.45 11.65 28.26
CA ILE A 69 -2.99 12.78 27.49
C ILE A 69 -1.88 13.55 26.78
N GLN A 70 -0.74 13.78 27.45
CA GLN A 70 0.40 14.43 26.83
C GLN A 70 1.03 13.58 25.72
N ALA A 71 1.17 12.27 25.95
CA ALA A 71 1.65 11.34 24.93
C ALA A 71 0.74 11.33 23.69
N PHE A 72 -0.59 11.26 23.92
CA PHE A 72 -1.58 11.32 22.85
C PHE A 72 -1.54 12.65 22.10
N ALA A 73 -1.53 13.79 22.80
CA ALA A 73 -1.47 15.10 22.16
C ALA A 73 -0.20 15.29 21.33
N ALA A 74 0.95 14.85 21.85
CA ALA A 74 2.21 14.89 21.12
C ALA A 74 2.18 13.99 19.87
N SER A 75 1.60 12.79 19.98
CA SER A 75 1.44 11.86 18.85
C SER A 75 0.48 12.41 17.80
N TRP A 76 -0.69 12.90 18.22
CA TRP A 76 -1.67 13.52 17.35
C TRP A 76 -1.09 14.73 16.60
N LYS A 77 -0.34 15.61 17.28
CA LYS A 77 0.35 16.73 16.64
C LYS A 77 1.32 16.29 15.55
N ARG A 78 2.08 15.21 15.78
CA ARG A 78 3.01 14.64 14.79
C ARG A 78 2.28 14.00 13.60
N VAL A 79 1.27 13.18 13.88
CA VAL A 79 0.54 12.40 12.86
C VAL A 79 -0.39 13.29 12.02
N PHE A 80 -1.08 14.22 12.66
CA PHE A 80 -2.22 14.93 12.11
C PHE A 80 -2.02 16.44 11.97
N ARG A 81 -0.87 16.97 12.40
CA ARG A 81 -0.52 18.40 12.36
C ARG A 81 -1.59 19.29 12.98
N SER A 82 -2.12 18.83 14.11
CA SER A 82 -3.23 19.45 14.80
C SER A 82 -2.92 19.53 16.29
N ASP A 83 -3.10 20.71 16.87
CA ASP A 83 -2.94 20.98 18.30
C ASP A 83 -4.25 20.75 19.08
N PHE A 84 -5.27 20.18 18.44
CA PHE A 84 -6.60 19.97 19.04
C PHE A 84 -6.56 19.29 20.42
N PRO A 85 -5.88 18.15 20.62
CA PRO A 85 -5.89 17.49 21.93
C PRO A 85 -5.24 18.35 23.02
N GLU A 86 -4.21 19.12 22.67
CA GLU A 86 -3.57 20.05 23.59
C GLU A 86 -4.49 21.22 23.95
N ILE A 87 -5.09 21.87 22.94
CA ILE A 87 -6.03 22.99 23.12
C ILE A 87 -7.21 22.55 23.99
N TYR A 88 -7.81 21.41 23.67
CA TYR A 88 -9.02 20.95 24.34
C TYR A 88 -8.75 20.45 25.77
N SER A 89 -7.67 19.69 25.99
CA SER A 89 -7.33 19.21 27.34
C SER A 89 -6.92 20.34 28.29
N LYS A 90 -6.24 21.38 27.80
CA LYS A 90 -5.94 22.58 28.59
C LYS A 90 -7.22 23.33 28.97
N TYR A 91 -8.12 23.51 28.02
CA TYR A 91 -9.44 24.08 28.29
C TYR A 91 -10.18 23.32 29.41
N LEU A 92 -10.25 21.99 29.33
CA LEU A 92 -10.92 21.18 30.35
C LEU A 92 -10.24 21.29 31.72
N THR A 93 -8.91 21.40 31.73
CA THR A 93 -8.12 21.55 32.97
C THR A 93 -8.40 22.88 33.68
N ASP A 94 -8.61 23.95 32.91
CA ASP A 94 -8.82 25.31 33.41
C ASP A 94 -10.29 25.61 33.73
N LEU A 95 -11.20 24.66 33.48
CA LEU A 95 -12.64 24.86 33.67
C LEU A 95 -13.03 24.90 35.15
N SER A 96 -13.77 25.92 35.56
CA SER A 96 -14.26 26.02 36.94
C SER A 96 -15.30 24.91 37.23
N PRO A 97 -15.47 24.47 38.49
CA PRO A 97 -16.47 23.44 38.84
C PRO A 97 -17.90 23.81 38.42
N GLU A 98 -18.26 25.09 38.50
CA GLU A 98 -19.58 25.60 38.09
C GLU A 98 -19.78 25.47 36.58
N LEU A 99 -18.81 25.92 35.78
CA LEU A 99 -18.87 25.81 34.32
C LEU A 99 -18.78 24.35 33.86
N SER A 100 -18.02 23.52 34.58
CA SER A 100 -17.94 22.08 34.33
C SER A 100 -19.29 21.39 34.53
N SER A 101 -20.01 21.68 35.62
CA SER A 101 -21.35 21.12 35.85
C SER A 101 -22.32 21.56 34.76
N LYS A 102 -22.30 22.87 34.43
CA LYS A 102 -23.16 23.44 33.38
C LYS A 102 -22.89 22.81 32.01
N ARG A 103 -21.62 22.63 31.66
CA ARG A 103 -21.16 21.93 30.46
C ARG A 103 -21.67 20.50 30.42
N SER A 104 -21.47 19.73 31.49
CA SER A 104 -21.91 18.33 31.57
C SER A 104 -23.43 18.19 31.38
N ASP A 105 -24.22 19.08 31.99
CA ASP A 105 -25.68 19.10 31.83
C ASP A 105 -26.11 19.45 30.39
N ALA A 106 -25.38 20.34 29.72
CA ALA A 106 -25.61 20.66 28.31
C ALA A 106 -25.24 19.50 27.38
N ILE A 107 -24.09 18.84 27.61
CA ILE A 107 -23.67 17.65 26.85
C ILE A 107 -24.66 16.51 27.05
N TYR A 108 -25.14 16.30 28.27
CA TYR A 108 -26.16 15.29 28.55
C TYR A 108 -27.44 15.56 27.75
N ARG A 109 -27.98 16.79 27.78
CA ARG A 109 -29.15 17.16 26.96
C ARG A 109 -28.88 17.00 25.47
N LEU A 110 -27.70 17.40 24.99
CA LEU A 110 -27.30 17.24 23.59
C LEU A 110 -27.24 15.75 23.19
N SER A 111 -26.77 14.87 24.08
CA SER A 111 -26.72 13.43 23.83
C SER A 111 -28.11 12.83 23.54
N GLN A 112 -29.16 13.36 24.20
CA GLN A 112 -30.54 12.92 23.98
C GLN A 112 -31.09 13.33 22.61
N LEU A 113 -30.45 14.29 21.92
CA LEU A 113 -30.84 14.74 20.59
C LEU A 113 -30.21 13.92 19.46
N TYR A 114 -29.27 13.01 19.74
CA TYR A 114 -28.66 12.19 18.69
C TYR A 114 -29.67 11.25 18.02
N ASP A 115 -30.55 10.62 18.80
CA ASP A 115 -31.61 9.76 18.25
C ASP A 115 -32.64 10.58 17.48
N VAL A 116 -32.95 11.79 17.98
CA VAL A 116 -33.83 12.75 17.27
C VAL A 116 -33.21 13.15 15.94
N ASN A 117 -31.90 13.44 15.89
CA ASN A 117 -31.18 13.78 14.67
C ASN A 117 -31.17 12.60 13.68
N ARG A 118 -30.89 11.38 14.16
CA ARG A 118 -30.91 10.17 13.34
C ARG A 118 -32.30 9.93 12.73
N GLN A 119 -33.34 10.07 13.55
CA GLN A 119 -34.72 9.96 13.10
C GLN A 119 -35.03 11.05 12.06
N ALA A 120 -34.69 12.31 12.32
CA ALA A 120 -34.96 13.44 11.43
C ALA A 120 -34.26 13.29 10.06
N ILE A 121 -33.02 12.80 10.04
CA ILE A 121 -32.31 12.48 8.79
C ILE A 121 -33.07 11.41 7.98
N SER A 122 -33.59 10.38 8.65
CA SER A 122 -34.29 9.28 7.99
C SER A 122 -35.72 9.63 7.54
N SER A 123 -36.46 10.39 8.36
CA SER A 123 -37.86 10.74 8.12
C SER A 123 -38.00 11.94 7.19
N ARG A 124 -37.02 12.86 7.21
CA ARG A 124 -37.05 14.19 6.57
C ARG A 124 -38.26 15.04 6.98
N ASP A 125 -38.94 14.65 8.06
CA ASP A 125 -40.15 15.30 8.55
C ASP A 125 -39.82 16.66 9.19
N PRO A 126 -40.46 17.76 8.74
CA PRO A 126 -40.32 19.08 9.36
C PRO A 126 -40.52 19.12 10.87
N ALA A 127 -41.37 18.25 11.44
CA ALA A 127 -41.61 18.20 12.88
C ALA A 127 -40.42 17.63 13.65
N ASP A 128 -39.70 16.66 13.09
CA ASP A 128 -38.53 16.07 13.73
C ASP A 128 -37.33 17.03 13.68
N TRP A 129 -37.15 17.74 12.58
CA TRP A 129 -36.15 18.83 12.50
C TRP A 129 -36.48 20.01 13.42
N GLN A 130 -37.78 20.32 13.61
CA GLN A 130 -38.18 21.37 14.54
C GLN A 130 -37.82 21.03 15.99
N LYS A 131 -37.96 19.76 16.41
CA LYS A 131 -37.51 19.30 17.74
C LYS A 131 -36.00 19.49 17.94
N MET A 132 -35.19 19.30 16.90
CA MET A 132 -33.75 19.55 16.95
C MET A 132 -33.44 21.03 17.23
N ILE A 133 -34.09 21.93 16.50
CA ILE A 133 -33.94 23.39 16.68
C ILE A 133 -34.37 23.80 18.10
N GLU A 134 -35.55 23.36 18.53
CA GLU A 134 -36.08 23.69 19.86
C GLU A 134 -35.21 23.12 20.98
N GLY A 135 -34.68 21.90 20.82
CA GLY A 135 -33.77 21.31 21.79
C GLY A 135 -32.47 22.09 21.95
N ILE A 136 -31.87 22.55 20.83
CA ILE A 136 -30.57 23.21 20.85
C ILE A 136 -30.67 24.69 21.24
N GLU A 137 -31.61 25.44 20.66
CA GLU A 137 -31.74 26.88 20.89
C GLU A 137 -32.62 27.18 22.11
N ALA A 138 -33.91 26.81 22.06
CA ALA A 138 -34.86 27.12 23.12
C ALA A 138 -34.61 26.31 24.40
N GLY A 139 -34.10 25.08 24.26
CA GLY A 139 -33.63 24.23 25.35
C GLY A 139 -32.31 24.69 25.98
N GLY A 140 -31.70 25.75 25.46
CA GLY A 140 -30.55 26.44 26.04
C GLY A 140 -29.22 25.72 25.88
N ILE A 141 -29.14 24.60 25.15
CA ILE A 141 -27.92 23.78 25.01
C ILE A 141 -26.78 24.61 24.42
N LEU A 142 -27.03 25.29 23.29
CA LEU A 142 -25.99 26.07 22.62
C LEU A 142 -25.50 27.23 23.51
N LEU A 143 -26.42 27.92 24.17
CA LEU A 143 -26.08 29.02 25.09
C LEU A 143 -25.24 28.51 26.26
N ASP A 144 -25.62 27.38 26.86
CA ASP A 144 -24.92 26.83 28.01
C ASP A 144 -23.49 26.38 27.64
N LEU A 145 -23.30 25.83 26.45
CA LEU A 145 -21.97 25.46 25.93
C LEU A 145 -21.14 26.70 25.56
N MET A 146 -21.77 27.77 25.06
CA MET A 146 -21.13 29.07 24.82
C MET A 146 -20.60 29.69 26.12
N GLU A 147 -21.42 29.70 27.17
CA GLU A 147 -21.03 30.21 28.49
C GLU A 147 -19.93 29.36 29.14
N ALA A 148 -19.97 28.03 28.95
CA ALA A 148 -18.91 27.13 29.40
C ALA A 148 -17.64 27.20 28.53
N GLY A 149 -17.67 27.90 27.40
CA GLY A 149 -16.54 27.99 26.46
C GLY A 149 -16.22 26.70 25.71
N ASP A 150 -17.10 25.69 25.71
CA ASP A 150 -16.83 24.41 25.02
C ASP A 150 -17.05 24.53 23.51
N LYS A 151 -15.98 24.87 22.79
CA LYS A 151 -16.03 25.02 21.33
C LYS A 151 -16.33 23.71 20.59
N TYR A 152 -16.02 22.55 21.17
CA TYR A 152 -16.18 21.26 20.50
C TYR A 152 -17.66 20.90 20.42
N TYR A 153 -18.36 20.91 21.56
CA TYR A 153 -19.79 20.62 21.61
C TYR A 153 -20.66 21.78 21.10
N GLN A 154 -20.18 23.04 21.17
CA GLN A 154 -20.79 24.13 20.40
C GLN A 154 -20.76 23.82 18.91
N GLY A 155 -19.62 23.35 18.39
CA GLY A 155 -19.49 22.88 17.01
C GLY A 155 -20.54 21.82 16.69
N ILE A 156 -20.63 20.75 17.47
CA ILE A 156 -21.65 19.70 17.25
C ILE A 156 -23.08 20.28 17.22
N SER A 157 -23.41 21.19 18.13
CA SER A 157 -24.71 21.88 18.14
C SER A 157 -24.95 22.66 16.84
N GLN A 158 -23.95 23.40 16.35
CA GLN A 158 -24.02 24.13 15.09
C GLN A 158 -24.17 23.21 13.88
N MET A 159 -23.52 22.04 13.87
CA MET A 159 -23.67 21.05 12.82
C MET A 159 -25.11 20.51 12.74
N PHE A 160 -25.70 20.19 13.89
CA PHE A 160 -27.09 19.75 13.96
C PHE A 160 -28.06 20.84 13.52
N LEU A 161 -27.84 22.10 13.91
CA LEU A 161 -28.64 23.23 13.43
C LEU A 161 -28.50 23.42 11.91
N ALA A 162 -27.30 23.28 11.35
CA ALA A 162 -27.09 23.38 9.92
C ALA A 162 -27.93 22.36 9.15
N TYR A 163 -27.97 21.10 9.61
CA TYR A 163 -28.84 20.09 9.01
C TYR A 163 -30.33 20.38 9.23
N ALA A 164 -30.72 20.83 10.42
CA ALA A 164 -32.12 21.08 10.76
C ALA A 164 -32.75 22.26 10.01
N TYR A 165 -31.96 23.29 9.69
CA TYR A 165 -32.42 24.43 8.90
C TYR A 165 -32.33 24.19 7.40
N ASN A 166 -31.48 23.28 6.93
CA ASN A 166 -31.22 23.10 5.52
C ASN A 166 -32.42 22.48 4.78
N THR A 167 -32.95 23.21 3.79
CA THR A 167 -34.11 22.83 3.00
C THR A 167 -33.93 21.54 2.19
N ALA A 168 -32.68 21.12 1.94
CA ALA A 168 -32.40 19.85 1.28
C ALA A 168 -32.68 18.63 2.18
N TYR A 169 -32.69 18.80 3.50
CA TYR A 169 -32.96 17.73 4.46
C TYR A 169 -34.39 17.76 5.01
N ARG A 170 -35.11 18.87 4.82
CA ARG A 170 -36.43 19.13 5.41
C ARG A 170 -37.48 19.37 4.33
N ASP A 171 -38.36 18.41 4.12
CA ASP A 171 -39.35 18.48 3.03
C ASP A 171 -40.49 19.45 3.41
N GLY A 172 -40.63 20.56 2.67
CA GLY A 172 -41.72 21.52 2.87
C GLY A 172 -41.46 22.63 3.91
N GLY A 173 -40.21 22.84 4.32
CA GLY A 173 -39.81 23.97 5.17
C GLY A 173 -38.31 23.96 5.47
N GLY A 174 -37.76 25.06 5.98
CA GLY A 174 -36.33 25.25 6.24
C GLY A 174 -35.93 26.71 6.03
N ASP A 175 -34.72 27.05 6.45
CA ASP A 175 -34.12 28.37 6.29
C ASP A 175 -32.65 28.20 5.92
N ASP A 176 -32.36 28.15 4.62
CA ASP A 176 -30.99 27.97 4.12
C ASP A 176 -30.03 29.08 4.60
N PHE A 177 -30.54 30.27 4.95
CA PHE A 177 -29.72 31.34 5.52
C PHE A 177 -29.31 31.03 6.97
N GLN A 178 -30.20 30.48 7.79
CA GLN A 178 -29.82 29.99 9.13
C GLN A 178 -28.91 28.76 9.03
N ALA A 179 -29.15 27.87 8.06
CA ALA A 179 -28.27 26.74 7.80
C ALA A 179 -26.85 27.19 7.42
N LEU A 180 -26.74 28.24 6.59
CA LEU A 180 -25.47 28.86 6.21
C LEU A 180 -24.75 29.39 7.44
N LYS A 181 -25.42 30.20 8.25
CA LYS A 181 -24.85 30.79 9.47
C LYS A 181 -24.37 29.72 10.47
N ALA A 182 -25.16 28.65 10.65
CA ALA A 182 -24.77 27.53 11.51
C ALA A 182 -23.54 26.80 10.95
N THR A 183 -23.47 26.59 9.64
CA THR A 183 -22.32 25.99 8.95
C THR A 183 -21.06 26.85 9.11
N GLU A 184 -21.16 28.17 8.93
CA GLU A 184 -20.03 29.09 9.13
C GLU A 184 -19.52 29.07 10.58
N ASN A 185 -20.44 29.08 11.55
CA ASN A 185 -20.09 29.00 12.96
C ASN A 185 -19.40 27.68 13.31
N TYR A 186 -19.89 26.56 12.77
CA TYR A 186 -19.22 25.26 12.91
C TYR A 186 -17.77 25.31 12.42
N LEU A 187 -17.56 25.78 11.19
CA LEU A 187 -16.24 25.83 10.57
C LEU A 187 -15.29 26.78 11.32
N LYS A 188 -15.82 27.90 11.82
CA LYS A 188 -15.08 28.83 12.68
C LYS A 188 -14.62 28.15 13.97
N LEU A 189 -15.53 27.50 14.70
CA LEU A 189 -15.21 26.83 15.96
C LEU A 189 -14.19 25.70 15.79
N ARG A 190 -14.32 24.89 14.72
CA ARG A 190 -13.36 23.85 14.38
C ARG A 190 -11.97 24.39 14.07
N LYS A 191 -11.87 25.52 13.34
CA LYS A 191 -10.59 26.20 13.09
C LYS A 191 -9.96 26.74 14.37
N GLU A 192 -10.75 27.32 15.26
CA GLU A 192 -10.25 27.79 16.56
C GLU A 192 -9.76 26.67 17.48
N LEU A 193 -10.25 25.45 17.26
CA LEU A 193 -9.81 24.23 17.92
C LEU A 193 -8.65 23.52 17.22
N ASP A 194 -8.21 24.03 16.07
CA ASP A 194 -7.25 23.36 15.18
C ASP A 194 -7.67 21.92 14.81
N LEU A 195 -8.97 21.69 14.66
CA LEU A 195 -9.55 20.40 14.28
C LEU A 195 -10.20 20.51 12.90
N THR A 196 -9.35 20.65 11.87
CA THR A 196 -9.79 20.88 10.48
C THR A 196 -9.59 19.65 9.57
N ASN A 197 -9.08 18.55 10.12
CA ASN A 197 -8.72 17.36 9.36
C ASN A 197 -9.73 16.22 9.54
N ASP A 198 -10.78 16.40 10.33
CA ASP A 198 -11.81 15.39 10.55
C ASP A 198 -12.88 15.39 9.43
N PRO A 199 -13.58 14.26 9.21
CA PRO A 199 -14.57 14.14 8.15
C PRO A 199 -15.73 15.14 8.26
N ASP A 200 -16.15 15.50 9.47
CA ASP A 200 -17.27 16.44 9.66
C ASP A 200 -16.87 17.85 9.19
N PHE A 201 -15.61 18.27 9.41
CA PHE A 201 -15.09 19.52 8.85
C PHE A 201 -15.22 19.59 7.33
N GLN A 202 -14.77 18.55 6.63
CA GLN A 202 -14.84 18.49 5.17
C GLN A 202 -16.29 18.46 4.65
N ASN A 203 -17.16 17.72 5.35
CA ASN A 203 -18.58 17.67 5.01
C ASN A 203 -19.26 19.03 5.17
N MET A 204 -18.92 19.78 6.23
CA MET A 204 -19.46 21.11 6.46
C MET A 204 -18.89 22.16 5.51
N GLU A 205 -17.63 22.05 5.08
CA GLU A 205 -17.08 22.89 4.00
C GLU A 205 -17.81 22.66 2.68
N LYS A 206 -18.10 21.41 2.34
CA LYS A 206 -18.91 21.09 1.16
C LYS A 206 -20.32 21.67 1.27
N LEU A 207 -20.96 21.48 2.43
CA LEU A 207 -22.30 22.00 2.67
C LEU A 207 -22.34 23.53 2.58
N LEU A 208 -21.31 24.22 3.04
CA LEU A 208 -21.19 25.68 2.91
C LEU A 208 -21.30 26.11 1.44
N GLY A 209 -20.54 25.47 0.55
CA GLY A 209 -20.59 25.74 -0.89
C GLY A 209 -21.95 25.45 -1.51
N GLU A 210 -22.61 24.36 -1.10
CA GLU A 210 -23.96 24.01 -1.55
C GLU A 210 -25.03 25.03 -1.11
N LEU A 211 -24.90 25.57 0.12
CA LEU A 211 -25.81 26.59 0.65
C LEU A 211 -25.59 27.95 0.00
N GLN A 212 -24.32 28.36 -0.19
CA GLN A 212 -23.97 29.60 -0.89
C GLN A 212 -24.52 29.61 -2.32
N ALA A 213 -24.37 28.50 -3.04
CA ALA A 213 -24.90 28.34 -4.40
C ALA A 213 -26.43 28.45 -4.43
N ARG A 214 -27.13 27.80 -3.48
CA ARG A 214 -28.60 27.86 -3.39
C ARG A 214 -29.13 29.25 -3.05
N LEU A 215 -28.41 29.99 -2.21
CA LEU A 215 -28.78 31.36 -1.82
C LEU A 215 -28.38 32.42 -2.86
N GLY A 216 -27.72 32.03 -3.96
CA GLY A 216 -27.23 32.96 -4.97
C GLY A 216 -26.20 33.95 -4.42
N ILE A 217 -25.50 33.58 -3.35
CA ILE A 217 -24.42 34.38 -2.79
C ILE A 217 -23.25 34.23 -3.74
N GLU A 218 -22.97 35.28 -4.52
CA GLU A 218 -21.69 35.42 -5.20
C GLU A 218 -20.62 35.51 -4.13
N VAL A 219 -19.99 34.37 -3.88
CA VAL A 219 -18.72 34.34 -3.18
C VAL A 219 -17.76 35.00 -4.14
N GLU A 220 -17.41 36.28 -3.88
CA GLU A 220 -16.08 36.73 -4.27
C GLU A 220 -15.17 35.64 -3.75
N LYS A 221 -14.62 34.85 -4.66
CA LYS A 221 -13.40 34.16 -4.35
C LYS A 221 -12.45 35.31 -4.02
N GLU A 222 -12.41 35.72 -2.76
CA GLU A 222 -11.13 35.82 -2.12
C GLU A 222 -10.45 34.54 -2.58
N GLU A 223 -9.54 34.71 -3.54
CA GLU A 223 -8.30 34.01 -3.48
C GLU A 223 -7.82 34.26 -2.04
N ARG A 224 -8.36 33.47 -1.09
CA ARG A 224 -7.51 32.79 -0.16
C ARG A 224 -6.39 32.36 -1.08
N GLU A 225 -5.20 32.93 -0.88
CA GLU A 225 -4.01 32.17 -1.08
C GLU A 225 -4.37 30.80 -0.51
N VAL A 226 -4.78 29.89 -1.39
CA VAL A 226 -4.80 28.49 -1.09
C VAL A 226 -3.33 28.32 -0.89
N LYS A 227 -2.87 28.44 0.37
CA LYS A 227 -1.50 28.14 0.72
C LYS A 227 -1.32 26.78 0.15
N GLU A 228 -0.63 26.73 -0.99
CA GLU A 228 -0.58 25.51 -1.75
C GLU A 228 0.01 24.51 -0.80
N SER A 229 -0.68 23.37 -0.67
CA SER A 229 -0.25 22.35 0.26
C SER A 229 1.25 22.16 0.05
N PRO A 230 2.08 22.21 1.11
CA PRO A 230 3.53 22.19 0.97
C PRO A 230 4.01 20.92 0.27
N PHE A 231 3.17 19.89 0.24
CA PHE A 231 3.38 18.63 -0.47
C PHE A 231 3.19 18.75 -1.99
N THR A 232 2.57 19.80 -2.52
CA THR A 232 2.33 19.94 -3.97
C THR A 232 3.65 20.14 -4.69
N ILE A 233 3.97 19.27 -5.64
CA ILE A 233 5.15 19.43 -6.49
C ILE A 233 4.80 20.41 -7.61
N GLN A 234 5.42 21.58 -7.59
CA GLN A 234 5.22 22.62 -8.60
C GLN A 234 6.22 22.49 -9.75
N PRO A 235 5.87 22.95 -10.97
CA PRO A 235 6.88 23.15 -12.01
C PRO A 235 7.93 24.15 -11.52
N LEU A 236 9.17 23.99 -11.97
CA LEU A 236 10.20 24.99 -11.72
C LEU A 236 9.82 26.31 -12.41
N GLU A 237 10.23 27.46 -11.85
CA GLU A 237 9.92 28.76 -12.44
C GLU A 237 10.46 28.84 -13.88
N GLY A 238 9.58 29.13 -14.84
CA GLY A 238 9.91 29.18 -16.27
C GLY A 238 10.00 27.82 -16.96
N ALA A 239 9.70 26.70 -16.28
CA ALA A 239 9.70 25.39 -16.91
C ALA A 239 8.49 25.20 -17.84
N GLU A 240 8.77 25.00 -19.12
CA GLU A 240 7.78 24.68 -20.14
C GLU A 240 7.74 23.16 -20.42
N TRP A 241 6.60 22.68 -20.92
CA TRP A 241 6.48 21.31 -21.39
C TRP A 241 7.27 21.11 -22.68
N ILE A 242 8.09 20.07 -22.70
CA ILE A 242 8.86 19.64 -23.86
C ILE A 242 8.23 18.35 -24.37
N GLU A 243 7.78 18.36 -25.63
CA GLU A 243 7.34 17.14 -26.31
C GLU A 243 8.55 16.31 -26.74
N VAL A 244 8.57 15.04 -26.34
CA VAL A 244 9.67 14.11 -26.57
C VAL A 244 9.12 12.94 -27.38
N PRO A 245 9.38 12.88 -28.69
CA PRO A 245 9.11 11.70 -29.50
C PRO A 245 9.89 10.50 -28.96
N LEU A 246 9.24 9.34 -28.96
CA LEU A 246 9.80 8.09 -28.47
C LEU A 246 10.01 7.11 -29.62
N GLU A 247 11.24 6.65 -29.77
CA GLU A 247 11.62 5.61 -30.71
C GLU A 247 11.64 4.25 -30.03
N ALA A 248 11.13 3.24 -30.73
CA ALA A 248 11.19 1.88 -30.25
C ALA A 248 12.58 1.26 -30.45
N GLY A 249 13.00 0.45 -29.48
CA GLY A 249 14.25 -0.29 -29.56
C GLY A 249 14.28 -1.50 -28.65
N SER A 250 15.47 -2.06 -28.47
CA SER A 250 15.74 -3.17 -27.57
C SER A 250 16.97 -2.91 -26.69
N ILE A 251 17.00 -3.50 -25.49
CA ILE A 251 18.15 -3.40 -24.58
C ILE A 251 19.35 -4.10 -25.21
N LYS A 252 20.36 -3.34 -25.65
CA LYS A 252 21.55 -3.88 -26.34
C LYS A 252 22.50 -4.67 -25.42
N LYS A 253 22.50 -4.38 -24.13
CA LYS A 253 23.34 -5.04 -23.11
C LYS A 253 22.50 -5.43 -21.89
N PRO A 254 21.69 -6.50 -21.99
CA PRO A 254 20.92 -6.99 -20.85
C PRO A 254 21.83 -7.25 -19.64
N GLY A 255 21.35 -6.90 -18.44
CA GLY A 255 22.11 -6.99 -17.18
C GLY A 255 23.12 -5.87 -16.92
N SER A 256 23.29 -4.90 -17.83
CA SER A 256 24.15 -3.72 -17.57
C SER A 256 23.51 -2.70 -16.61
N MET A 257 22.26 -2.93 -16.22
CA MET A 257 21.45 -2.02 -15.42
C MET A 257 20.67 -2.82 -14.39
N GLN A 258 20.58 -2.25 -13.19
CA GLN A 258 19.76 -2.78 -12.11
C GLN A 258 18.34 -2.25 -12.26
N PHE A 259 17.36 -3.13 -12.08
CA PHE A 259 15.94 -2.84 -12.27
C PHE A 259 15.15 -3.12 -10.98
N PRO A 260 14.02 -2.42 -10.77
CA PRO A 260 13.10 -2.65 -9.65
C PRO A 260 12.12 -3.81 -9.89
N SER A 261 12.42 -4.70 -10.83
CA SER A 261 11.58 -5.83 -11.25
C SER A 261 12.37 -7.15 -11.20
N ASP A 262 11.73 -8.19 -10.68
CA ASP A 262 12.26 -9.56 -10.53
C ASP A 262 12.62 -10.16 -11.89
N ILE A 263 11.72 -10.04 -12.87
CA ILE A 263 11.88 -10.65 -14.19
C ILE A 263 12.96 -9.98 -15.07
N ALA A 264 13.49 -8.83 -14.64
CA ALA A 264 14.52 -8.09 -15.36
C ALA A 264 15.95 -8.59 -15.07
N ASP A 265 16.11 -9.67 -14.30
CA ASP A 265 17.39 -10.36 -14.08
C ASP A 265 17.92 -11.04 -15.36
N LEU A 266 19.22 -11.38 -15.40
CA LEU A 266 19.81 -12.16 -16.50
C LEU A 266 19.62 -13.67 -16.34
N ASP A 267 19.43 -14.16 -15.11
CA ASP A 267 19.13 -15.56 -14.89
C ASP A 267 17.72 -15.88 -15.43
N SER A 268 17.67 -16.73 -16.47
CA SER A 268 16.41 -17.08 -17.13
C SER A 268 15.45 -17.83 -16.22
N ARG A 269 15.91 -18.38 -15.10
CA ARG A 269 15.06 -19.05 -14.11
C ARG A 269 14.15 -18.08 -13.35
N HIS A 270 14.43 -16.78 -13.41
CA HIS A 270 13.56 -15.72 -12.87
C HIS A 270 12.56 -15.19 -13.92
N TRP A 271 12.68 -15.64 -15.17
CA TRP A 271 11.86 -15.14 -16.25
C TRP A 271 10.50 -15.85 -16.29
N LEU A 272 9.60 -15.32 -17.12
CA LEU A 272 8.32 -15.93 -17.37
C LEU A 272 8.50 -17.22 -18.16
N THR A 273 7.65 -18.22 -17.91
CA THR A 273 7.73 -19.53 -18.53
C THR A 273 6.53 -19.84 -19.41
N ILE A 274 6.77 -20.50 -20.54
CA ILE A 274 5.75 -21.08 -21.42
C ILE A 274 5.98 -22.59 -21.47
N ALA A 275 4.95 -23.37 -21.20
CA ALA A 275 4.95 -24.81 -21.46
C ALA A 275 4.63 -25.06 -22.95
N ILE A 276 5.55 -25.74 -23.64
CA ILE A 276 5.45 -26.04 -25.06
C ILE A 276 5.18 -27.53 -25.25
N GLY A 277 4.29 -27.85 -26.17
CA GLY A 277 3.95 -29.20 -26.60
C GLY A 277 4.61 -29.60 -27.93
N GLY A 278 3.83 -30.26 -28.80
CA GLY A 278 4.30 -30.91 -30.02
C GLY A 278 4.70 -29.95 -31.14
N GLU A 279 5.34 -30.48 -32.18
CA GLU A 279 5.61 -29.73 -33.43
C GLU A 279 4.28 -29.35 -34.13
N GLY A 280 4.23 -28.15 -34.70
CA GLY A 280 3.05 -27.56 -35.35
C GLY A 280 2.04 -26.93 -34.39
N GLU A 281 2.22 -27.08 -33.09
CA GLU A 281 1.33 -26.48 -32.09
C GLU A 281 1.71 -25.03 -31.80
N ARG A 282 0.68 -24.22 -31.50
CA ARG A 282 0.79 -22.81 -31.14
C ARG A 282 0.41 -22.62 -29.68
N PHE A 283 1.24 -21.90 -28.96
CA PHE A 283 1.06 -21.62 -27.54
C PHE A 283 1.00 -20.11 -27.35
N PRO A 284 0.02 -19.59 -26.61
CA PRO A 284 0.05 -18.18 -26.25
C PRO A 284 1.26 -17.89 -25.35
N ILE A 285 1.87 -16.72 -25.52
CA ILE A 285 2.92 -16.20 -24.62
C ILE A 285 2.21 -15.69 -23.35
N THR A 286 1.70 -16.61 -22.55
CA THR A 286 1.14 -16.33 -21.22
C THR A 286 2.03 -16.96 -20.16
N PRO A 287 2.06 -16.41 -18.93
CA PRO A 287 2.69 -17.09 -17.80
C PRO A 287 2.03 -18.47 -17.60
N ALA A 288 2.84 -19.49 -17.29
CA ALA A 288 2.35 -20.87 -17.07
C ALA A 288 1.52 -21.05 -15.79
N TYR A 289 1.51 -20.08 -14.87
CA TYR A 289 0.85 -20.19 -13.56
C TYR A 289 -0.38 -19.28 -13.51
N GLY A 290 -1.52 -19.90 -13.20
CA GLY A 290 -2.87 -19.36 -13.22
C GLY A 290 -3.00 -17.87 -12.94
N GLY A 291 -3.53 -17.18 -13.93
CA GLY A 291 -4.07 -15.83 -13.91
C GLY A 291 -4.73 -15.61 -15.26
N ASP A 292 -5.92 -15.02 -15.29
CA ASP A 292 -6.65 -14.74 -16.55
C ASP A 292 -5.94 -13.66 -17.41
N ASP A 293 -4.83 -13.11 -16.92
CA ASP A 293 -4.11 -12.02 -17.55
C ASP A 293 -3.09 -12.52 -18.59
N VAL A 294 -3.51 -12.43 -19.84
CA VAL A 294 -2.68 -12.70 -21.01
C VAL A 294 -1.53 -11.68 -21.10
N MET A 295 -0.29 -12.11 -20.87
CA MET A 295 0.92 -11.30 -21.12
C MET A 295 1.13 -11.10 -22.62
N PHE A 296 1.58 -9.92 -23.03
CA PHE A 296 1.51 -9.46 -24.43
C PHE A 296 0.12 -9.51 -25.08
N ALA A 297 -0.99 -9.64 -24.34
CA ALA A 297 -2.30 -9.27 -24.90
C ALA A 297 -2.43 -7.76 -24.92
N GLY A 298 -2.15 -7.19 -26.08
CA GLY A 298 -2.87 -5.99 -26.48
C GLY A 298 -4.33 -6.36 -26.79
N PRO A 299 -5.25 -5.38 -26.85
CA PRO A 299 -6.64 -5.61 -27.25
C PRO A 299 -6.83 -6.20 -28.69
N GLY A 300 -5.75 -6.55 -29.39
CA GLY A 300 -5.70 -7.17 -30.72
C GLY A 300 -5.47 -8.68 -30.74
N GLY A 301 -5.32 -9.33 -29.58
CA GLY A 301 -5.17 -10.79 -29.45
C GLY A 301 -3.83 -11.23 -28.85
N PRO A 302 -3.71 -12.51 -28.44
CA PRO A 302 -2.51 -13.03 -27.80
C PRO A 302 -1.35 -13.17 -28.79
N VAL A 303 -0.16 -12.73 -28.39
CA VAL A 303 1.08 -13.16 -29.05
C VAL A 303 1.25 -14.65 -28.83
N GLN A 304 1.58 -15.40 -29.88
CA GLN A 304 1.74 -16.85 -29.83
C GLN A 304 3.14 -17.27 -30.28
N VAL A 305 3.65 -18.37 -29.75
CA VAL A 305 4.85 -19.05 -30.22
C VAL A 305 4.46 -20.38 -30.88
N GLU A 306 4.98 -20.65 -32.07
CA GLU A 306 4.77 -21.90 -32.80
C GLU A 306 6.05 -22.72 -32.80
N ARG A 307 5.96 -24.00 -32.44
CA ARG A 307 7.06 -24.95 -32.55
C ARG A 307 7.11 -25.52 -33.96
N LEU A 308 8.06 -25.10 -34.79
CA LEU A 308 8.17 -25.58 -36.17
C LEU A 308 8.73 -27.01 -36.23
N ARG A 309 9.93 -27.21 -35.69
CA ARG A 309 10.62 -28.52 -35.68
C ARG A 309 11.75 -28.54 -34.65
N GLY A 310 11.81 -29.58 -33.82
CA GLY A 310 12.83 -29.71 -32.78
C GLY A 310 12.87 -28.48 -31.88
N ASN A 311 13.96 -27.70 -31.95
CA ASN A 311 14.17 -26.47 -31.20
C ASN A 311 13.96 -25.19 -32.04
N LYS A 312 13.30 -25.28 -33.21
CA LYS A 312 13.03 -24.14 -34.08
C LYS A 312 11.62 -23.59 -33.89
N PHE A 313 11.50 -22.28 -33.81
CA PHE A 313 10.27 -21.58 -33.44
C PHE A 313 10.08 -20.30 -34.25
N VAL A 314 8.82 -19.82 -34.28
CA VAL A 314 8.44 -18.48 -34.76
C VAL A 314 7.42 -17.86 -33.80
N ILE A 315 7.36 -16.53 -33.75
CA ILE A 315 6.36 -15.77 -32.99
C ILE A 315 5.29 -15.24 -33.95
N HIS A 316 4.03 -15.46 -33.63
CA HIS A 316 2.86 -14.89 -34.30
C HIS A 316 2.31 -13.74 -33.45
N ALA A 317 2.45 -12.51 -33.94
CA ALA A 317 2.02 -11.30 -33.22
C ALA A 317 1.31 -10.29 -34.13
N GLY A 318 1.12 -10.59 -35.42
CA GLY A 318 0.56 -9.67 -36.40
C GLY A 318 0.21 -10.40 -37.70
N ASP A 319 0.33 -9.69 -38.82
CA ASP A 319 -0.02 -10.24 -40.14
C ASP A 319 1.04 -11.25 -40.64
N GLU A 320 2.30 -11.08 -40.24
CA GLU A 320 3.41 -11.98 -40.57
C GLU A 320 4.07 -12.52 -39.29
N PRO A 321 4.55 -13.78 -39.28
CA PRO A 321 5.33 -14.31 -38.18
C PRO A 321 6.73 -13.67 -38.12
N SER A 322 7.38 -13.76 -36.96
CA SER A 322 8.79 -13.39 -36.79
C SER A 322 9.71 -14.24 -37.67
N GLU A 323 10.98 -13.83 -37.78
CA GLU A 323 12.02 -14.73 -38.27
C GLU A 323 12.11 -16.01 -37.42
N GLU A 324 12.52 -17.11 -38.05
CA GLU A 324 12.76 -18.37 -37.37
C GLU A 324 13.93 -18.21 -36.39
N PHE A 325 13.72 -18.63 -35.14
CA PHE A 325 14.77 -18.67 -34.13
C PHE A 325 14.95 -20.08 -33.58
N THR A 326 16.16 -20.36 -33.09
CA THR A 326 16.48 -21.64 -32.45
C THR A 326 16.60 -21.44 -30.95
N LEU A 327 15.80 -22.18 -30.19
CA LEU A 327 15.84 -22.19 -28.73
C LEU A 327 17.15 -22.85 -28.23
N LYS A 328 17.82 -22.17 -27.32
CA LYS A 328 19.10 -22.58 -26.70
C LYS A 328 19.06 -22.25 -25.21
N SER A 329 19.88 -22.91 -24.41
CA SER A 329 20.03 -22.57 -22.98
C SER A 329 20.55 -21.15 -22.77
N LYS A 330 21.44 -20.67 -23.65
CA LYS A 330 21.85 -19.27 -23.66
C LYS A 330 20.74 -18.39 -24.25
N PRO A 331 20.37 -17.28 -23.59
CA PRO A 331 19.38 -16.35 -24.11
C PRO A 331 19.65 -15.87 -25.53
N THR A 332 18.59 -15.81 -26.32
CA THR A 332 18.56 -15.33 -27.71
C THR A 332 17.59 -14.15 -27.83
N LEU A 333 18.01 -13.07 -28.48
CA LEU A 333 17.15 -11.94 -28.79
C LEU A 333 16.25 -12.30 -29.98
N VAL A 334 14.96 -12.06 -29.83
CA VAL A 334 13.95 -12.21 -30.90
C VAL A 334 13.23 -10.88 -31.05
N GLU A 335 13.35 -10.28 -32.23
CA GLU A 335 12.65 -9.06 -32.62
C GLU A 335 11.46 -9.42 -33.52
N PHE A 336 10.33 -8.77 -33.29
CA PHE A 336 9.10 -9.03 -34.03
C PHE A 336 8.19 -7.80 -34.04
N THR A 337 7.18 -7.80 -34.90
CA THR A 337 6.16 -6.74 -34.93
C THR A 337 4.84 -7.26 -34.38
N GLN A 338 4.19 -6.45 -33.56
CA GLN A 338 2.89 -6.75 -32.97
C GLN A 338 1.82 -5.86 -33.59
N LYS A 339 0.71 -6.44 -34.03
CA LYS A 339 -0.48 -5.71 -34.46
C LYS A 339 -1.42 -5.51 -33.26
N LEU A 340 -1.70 -4.25 -32.94
CA LEU A 340 -2.59 -3.86 -31.86
C LEU A 340 -4.05 -3.87 -32.31
N ALA A 341 -4.98 -3.72 -31.35
CA ALA A 341 -6.43 -3.75 -31.58
C ALA A 341 -6.93 -2.72 -32.58
N ASP A 342 -6.30 -1.55 -32.57
CA ASP A 342 -6.60 -0.44 -33.46
C ASP A 342 -5.91 -0.56 -34.83
N GLY A 343 -5.25 -1.70 -35.08
CA GLY A 343 -4.54 -1.99 -36.32
C GLY A 343 -3.12 -1.42 -36.39
N ALA A 344 -2.66 -0.67 -35.37
CA ALA A 344 -1.30 -0.17 -35.35
C ALA A 344 -0.29 -1.32 -35.24
N VAL A 345 0.83 -1.21 -35.95
CA VAL A 345 1.91 -2.19 -35.93
C VAL A 345 3.08 -1.60 -35.15
N VAL A 346 3.46 -2.25 -34.04
CA VAL A 346 4.52 -1.78 -33.15
C VAL A 346 5.65 -2.79 -33.05
N PRO A 347 6.92 -2.37 -33.12
CA PRO A 347 8.06 -3.26 -32.92
C PRO A 347 8.19 -3.68 -31.45
N ARG A 348 8.59 -4.94 -31.26
CA ARG A 348 8.78 -5.62 -29.98
C ARG A 348 10.07 -6.43 -29.99
N ALA A 349 10.59 -6.69 -28.80
CA ALA A 349 11.79 -7.49 -28.60
C ALA A 349 11.71 -8.26 -27.29
N ILE A 350 12.02 -9.56 -27.34
CA ILE A 350 12.10 -10.42 -26.16
C ILE A 350 13.43 -11.19 -26.15
N LEU A 351 13.89 -11.54 -24.95
CA LEU A 351 14.87 -12.61 -24.80
C LEU A 351 14.16 -13.92 -24.58
N VAL A 352 14.61 -14.97 -25.24
CA VAL A 352 14.14 -16.35 -25.03
C VAL A 352 15.29 -17.28 -24.69
N ALA A 353 15.06 -18.20 -23.75
CA ALA A 353 15.98 -19.27 -23.39
C ALA A 353 15.22 -20.59 -23.24
N GLY A 354 15.84 -21.70 -23.59
CA GLY A 354 15.29 -23.04 -23.38
C GLY A 354 15.79 -23.64 -22.08
N GLY A 355 14.96 -24.50 -21.49
CA GLY A 355 15.37 -25.31 -20.34
C GLY A 355 16.45 -26.36 -20.66
N ALA A 356 16.94 -27.02 -19.62
CA ALA A 356 17.92 -28.10 -19.70
C ALA A 356 17.37 -29.43 -19.17
N GLU A 357 17.99 -30.54 -19.59
CA GLU A 357 17.65 -31.88 -19.10
C GLU A 357 17.89 -32.06 -17.59
N GLN A 358 18.79 -31.25 -17.03
CA GLN A 358 19.21 -31.27 -15.63
C GLN A 358 19.29 -29.84 -15.08
N ASP A 359 18.16 -29.15 -15.01
CA ASP A 359 18.11 -27.83 -14.39
C ASP A 359 18.04 -27.94 -12.87
N GLN A 360 18.69 -26.99 -12.19
CA GLN A 360 18.62 -26.84 -10.74
C GLN A 360 17.62 -25.74 -10.40
N PHE A 361 16.54 -26.12 -9.73
CA PHE A 361 15.42 -25.27 -9.37
C PHE A 361 15.12 -25.41 -7.88
N GLN A 362 15.34 -24.35 -7.10
CA GLN A 362 15.20 -24.36 -5.64
C GLN A 362 15.96 -25.50 -4.94
N GLY A 363 17.16 -25.87 -5.43
CA GLY A 363 17.93 -26.99 -4.84
C GLY A 363 17.46 -28.39 -5.28
N LEU A 364 16.45 -28.49 -6.16
CA LEU A 364 15.99 -29.73 -6.76
C LEU A 364 16.43 -29.81 -8.23
N GLN A 365 16.74 -31.03 -8.67
CA GLN A 365 17.06 -31.29 -10.07
C GLN A 365 15.78 -31.65 -10.84
N VAL A 366 15.44 -30.86 -11.87
CA VAL A 366 14.25 -31.06 -12.72
C VAL A 366 14.62 -31.06 -14.20
N ASN A 367 13.83 -31.74 -15.03
CA ASN A 367 13.98 -31.71 -16.49
C ASN A 367 13.01 -30.71 -17.09
N THR A 368 13.56 -29.62 -17.64
CA THR A 368 12.83 -28.53 -18.32
C THR A 368 13.18 -28.48 -19.81
N GLY A 369 14.09 -29.36 -20.25
CA GLY A 369 14.62 -29.43 -21.59
C GLY A 369 13.57 -29.79 -22.64
N MET A 370 13.87 -29.46 -23.89
CA MET A 370 12.99 -29.76 -25.01
C MET A 370 13.08 -31.25 -25.39
N SER A 371 11.94 -31.91 -25.47
CA SER A 371 11.77 -33.32 -25.88
C SER A 371 10.76 -33.44 -27.03
N GLU A 372 10.50 -34.66 -27.51
CA GLU A 372 9.41 -34.90 -28.48
C GLU A 372 8.03 -34.54 -27.92
N LEU A 373 7.85 -34.69 -26.60
CA LEU A 373 6.59 -34.37 -25.93
C LEU A 373 6.40 -32.88 -25.66
N GLY A 374 7.49 -32.10 -25.63
CA GLY A 374 7.45 -30.71 -25.22
C GLY A 374 8.65 -30.28 -24.37
N GLY A 375 8.57 -29.07 -23.81
CA GLY A 375 9.59 -28.49 -22.94
C GLY A 375 9.18 -27.09 -22.45
N VAL A 376 10.11 -26.38 -21.80
CA VAL A 376 9.86 -25.03 -21.26
C VAL A 376 10.66 -23.98 -22.05
N ILE A 377 9.99 -22.88 -22.41
CA ILE A 377 10.63 -21.64 -22.88
C ILE A 377 10.57 -20.61 -21.74
N PHE A 378 11.72 -20.06 -21.38
CA PHE A 378 11.85 -18.90 -20.52
C PHE A 378 11.90 -17.64 -21.37
N TYR A 379 11.18 -16.58 -21.01
CA TYR A 379 11.17 -15.32 -21.75
C TYR A 379 11.00 -14.09 -20.86
N ARG A 380 11.58 -12.98 -21.33
CA ARG A 380 11.35 -11.63 -20.76
C ARG A 380 11.32 -10.59 -21.87
N SER A 381 10.60 -9.49 -21.64
CA SER A 381 10.72 -8.31 -22.50
C SER A 381 12.10 -7.67 -22.35
N VAL A 382 12.61 -7.21 -23.48
CA VAL A 382 13.74 -6.28 -23.57
C VAL A 382 13.40 -5.12 -24.49
N ALA A 383 12.11 -4.90 -24.75
CA ALA A 383 11.62 -3.78 -25.52
C ALA A 383 11.81 -2.49 -24.71
N ILE A 384 12.22 -1.43 -25.40
CA ILE A 384 12.37 -0.10 -24.81
C ILE A 384 11.70 0.96 -25.68
N ARG A 385 11.46 2.12 -25.07
CA ARG A 385 11.16 3.38 -25.75
C ARG A 385 12.20 4.41 -25.34
N THR A 386 12.82 5.06 -26.32
CA THR A 386 13.90 6.04 -26.09
C THR A 386 13.51 7.37 -26.70
N GLY A 387 13.65 8.46 -25.94
CA GLY A 387 13.45 9.81 -26.44
C GLY A 387 14.61 10.72 -26.06
N GLU A 388 15.08 11.52 -27.01
CA GLU A 388 16.11 12.52 -26.74
C GLU A 388 15.47 13.72 -26.03
N THR A 389 16.02 14.11 -24.88
CA THR A 389 15.60 15.32 -24.15
C THR A 389 16.79 16.25 -23.95
N PRO A 390 16.58 17.56 -23.68
CA PRO A 390 17.66 18.45 -23.27
C PRO A 390 18.39 18.01 -21.98
N PHE A 391 17.78 17.11 -21.21
CA PHE A 391 18.30 16.57 -19.96
C PHE A 391 19.02 15.21 -20.14
N GLY A 392 19.15 14.77 -21.40
CA GLY A 392 19.68 13.46 -21.79
C GLY A 392 18.57 12.47 -22.16
N ASP A 393 18.97 11.27 -22.57
CA ASP A 393 18.03 10.27 -23.08
C ASP A 393 17.06 9.83 -21.97
N LEU A 394 15.77 9.93 -22.26
CA LEU A 394 14.71 9.28 -21.50
C LEU A 394 14.53 7.87 -22.08
N VAL A 395 14.72 6.84 -21.26
CA VAL A 395 14.52 5.45 -21.66
C VAL A 395 13.48 4.81 -20.76
N LEU A 396 12.54 4.10 -21.36
CA LEU A 396 11.48 3.37 -20.69
C LEU A 396 11.63 1.89 -21.00
N TYR A 397 11.37 1.08 -19.99
CA TYR A 397 11.57 -0.35 -20.01
C TYR A 397 10.25 -1.03 -19.67
N ASP A 398 9.80 -1.91 -20.57
CA ASP A 398 8.71 -2.84 -20.34
C ASP A 398 9.25 -3.95 -19.43
N CYS A 399 9.11 -3.75 -18.13
CA CYS A 399 9.72 -4.60 -17.11
C CYS A 399 8.72 -5.59 -16.50
N ASP A 400 7.45 -5.52 -16.88
CA ASP A 400 6.43 -6.51 -16.54
C ASP A 400 6.08 -7.44 -17.72
N SER A 401 6.60 -7.17 -18.92
CA SER A 401 6.39 -7.95 -20.15
C SER A 401 4.94 -7.97 -20.63
N ASP A 402 4.18 -6.90 -20.36
CA ASP A 402 2.80 -6.75 -20.84
C ASP A 402 2.70 -6.00 -22.18
N GLY A 403 3.80 -5.40 -22.63
CA GLY A 403 3.89 -4.65 -23.89
C GLY A 403 3.32 -3.23 -23.81
N GLN A 404 2.84 -2.80 -22.65
CA GLN A 404 2.51 -1.42 -22.33
C GLN A 404 3.72 -0.78 -21.65
N PHE A 405 3.99 0.48 -21.97
CA PHE A 405 5.05 1.23 -21.29
C PHE A 405 4.40 2.26 -20.38
N GLY A 406 4.91 2.35 -19.16
CA GLY A 406 4.49 3.34 -18.19
C GLY A 406 3.13 3.06 -17.58
N ARG A 407 2.82 1.79 -17.32
CA ARG A 407 1.56 1.40 -16.69
C ARG A 407 1.46 1.97 -15.26
N PHE A 408 0.36 2.65 -14.98
CA PHE A 408 0.03 3.17 -13.64
C PHE A 408 -1.45 2.92 -13.31
N PRO A 409 -1.79 2.39 -12.11
CA PRO A 409 -0.87 1.88 -11.08
C PRO A 409 -0.06 0.68 -11.57
N ALA A 410 1.00 0.33 -10.83
CA ALA A 410 1.82 -0.82 -11.14
C ALA A 410 0.98 -2.09 -11.27
N ARG A 411 1.43 -3.01 -12.12
CA ARG A 411 0.71 -4.26 -12.35
C ARG A 411 0.83 -5.15 -11.13
N VAL A 412 -0.29 -5.74 -10.73
CA VAL A 412 -0.32 -6.78 -9.69
C VAL A 412 -0.14 -8.14 -10.37
N ALA A 413 0.76 -8.97 -9.84
CA ALA A 413 1.07 -10.29 -10.40
C ALA A 413 1.22 -11.35 -9.30
N GLY A 414 0.82 -12.57 -9.60
CA GLY A 414 1.13 -13.75 -8.81
C GLY A 414 2.45 -14.40 -9.27
N SER A 415 3.00 -15.30 -8.45
CA SER A 415 4.16 -16.12 -8.79
C SER A 415 4.05 -17.48 -8.13
N ALA A 416 4.60 -18.52 -8.75
CA ALA A 416 4.73 -19.83 -8.11
C ALA A 416 5.55 -19.79 -6.81
N ALA A 417 6.41 -18.77 -6.64
CA ALA A 417 7.21 -18.54 -5.44
C ALA A 417 6.47 -17.76 -4.33
N MET A 418 5.23 -17.38 -4.58
CA MET A 418 4.37 -16.66 -3.65
C MET A 418 3.18 -17.55 -3.27
N PRO A 419 2.64 -17.41 -2.06
CA PRO A 419 1.45 -18.13 -1.62
C PRO A 419 0.26 -17.89 -2.55
N THR A 420 -0.67 -18.84 -2.59
CA THR A 420 -1.93 -18.69 -3.32
C THR A 420 -2.64 -17.43 -2.81
N ASP A 421 -3.19 -16.64 -3.74
CA ASP A 421 -3.84 -15.35 -3.49
C ASP A 421 -2.96 -14.22 -2.92
N VAL A 422 -1.64 -14.42 -2.82
CA VAL A 422 -0.71 -13.35 -2.51
C VAL A 422 -0.11 -12.81 -3.80
N TYR A 423 -0.35 -11.52 -4.03
CA TYR A 423 0.12 -10.82 -5.21
C TYR A 423 1.13 -9.72 -4.83
N TYR A 424 2.00 -9.38 -5.77
CA TYR A 424 3.00 -8.33 -5.62
C TYR A 424 3.04 -7.43 -6.85
N ASN A 425 3.75 -6.31 -6.75
CA ASN A 425 3.79 -5.30 -7.80
C ASN A 425 4.95 -5.57 -8.76
N ARG A 426 4.65 -5.57 -10.06
CA ARG A 426 5.62 -5.48 -11.14
C ARG A 426 5.54 -4.09 -11.75
N PHE A 427 6.71 -3.46 -11.81
CA PHE A 427 6.86 -2.09 -12.28
C PHE A 427 7.54 -2.13 -13.63
N ASP A 428 6.99 -1.36 -14.57
CA ASP A 428 7.82 -0.76 -15.60
C ASP A 428 8.89 0.11 -14.97
N ALA A 429 9.96 0.34 -15.72
CA ALA A 429 11.06 1.14 -15.23
C ALA A 429 11.43 2.25 -16.22
N MET A 430 12.19 3.21 -15.72
CA MET A 430 12.63 4.34 -16.52
C MET A 430 13.97 4.90 -16.05
N THR A 431 14.69 5.54 -16.98
CA THR A 431 15.92 6.28 -16.72
C THR A 431 15.93 7.60 -17.45
N LEU A 432 16.55 8.62 -16.87
CA LEU A 432 16.82 9.91 -17.51
C LEU A 432 18.33 10.19 -17.50
N GLY A 433 18.88 10.50 -18.68
CA GLY A 433 20.29 10.87 -18.82
C GLY A 433 21.24 9.70 -18.51
N LYS A 434 22.15 9.89 -17.53
CA LYS A 434 23.26 8.96 -17.24
C LYS A 434 23.03 8.11 -15.99
N MET A 435 21.77 7.86 -15.64
CA MET A 435 21.43 6.98 -14.52
C MET A 435 22.04 5.59 -14.70
N LYS A 436 22.50 5.01 -13.59
CA LYS A 436 23.06 3.65 -13.54
C LYS A 436 22.07 2.59 -13.09
N GLN A 437 20.95 3.04 -12.53
CA GLN A 437 19.85 2.21 -12.04
C GLN A 437 18.57 2.72 -12.69
N ALA A 438 17.73 1.80 -13.15
CA ALA A 438 16.38 2.14 -13.56
C ALA A 438 15.50 2.35 -12.34
N LEU A 439 14.70 3.40 -12.35
CA LEU A 439 13.73 3.70 -11.30
C LEU A 439 12.36 3.13 -11.70
N PRO A 440 11.48 2.77 -10.74
CA PRO A 440 10.12 2.39 -11.08
C PRO A 440 9.47 3.51 -11.86
N PHE A 441 8.66 3.16 -12.87
CA PHE A 441 7.92 4.14 -13.64
C PHE A 441 7.12 5.03 -12.71
N SER A 442 7.29 6.34 -12.88
CA SER A 442 6.64 7.34 -12.06
C SER A 442 6.40 8.61 -12.88
N ARG A 443 5.32 9.32 -12.54
CA ARG A 443 5.03 10.65 -13.08
C ARG A 443 6.13 11.67 -12.75
N TRP A 444 6.90 11.44 -11.69
CA TRP A 444 8.05 12.29 -11.37
C TRP A 444 9.32 11.47 -11.27
N ILE A 445 10.42 12.04 -11.75
CA ILE A 445 11.74 11.41 -11.72
C ILE A 445 12.80 12.43 -11.32
N SER A 446 13.83 11.99 -10.60
CA SER A 446 15.01 12.81 -10.31
C SER A 446 16.23 12.25 -11.00
N ASP A 447 17.03 13.09 -11.65
CA ASP A 447 18.36 12.73 -12.17
C ASP A 447 19.48 12.78 -11.10
N GLY A 448 19.10 13.00 -9.83
CA GLY A 448 20.00 13.22 -8.71
C GLY A 448 20.41 14.68 -8.51
N LYS A 449 19.98 15.59 -9.39
CA LYS A 449 20.22 17.04 -9.27
C LYS A 449 18.91 17.83 -9.33
N THR A 450 18.06 17.50 -10.29
CA THR A 450 16.80 18.18 -10.57
C THR A 450 15.68 17.13 -10.60
N TRP A 451 14.47 17.57 -10.25
CA TRP A 451 13.25 16.78 -10.41
C TRP A 451 12.56 17.16 -11.70
N TYR A 452 11.90 16.19 -12.30
CA TYR A 452 11.17 16.35 -13.54
C TYR A 452 9.76 15.78 -13.37
N GLU A 453 8.79 16.43 -13.98
CA GLU A 453 7.45 15.90 -14.15
C GLU A 453 7.30 15.38 -15.58
N ILE A 454 6.72 14.20 -15.72
CA ILE A 454 6.46 13.52 -16.98
C ILE A 454 4.97 13.30 -17.13
N GLU A 455 4.43 13.77 -18.24
CA GLU A 455 3.07 13.48 -18.64
C GLU A 455 3.05 12.39 -19.70
N TRP A 456 2.29 11.34 -19.38
CA TRP A 456 2.22 10.13 -20.17
C TRP A 456 1.03 10.19 -21.16
N PRO A 457 1.17 9.64 -22.39
CA PRO A 457 0.05 9.57 -23.32
C PRO A 457 -1.06 8.65 -22.79
N GLU A 458 -2.30 8.92 -23.23
CA GLU A 458 -3.47 8.09 -22.89
C GLU A 458 -3.37 6.63 -23.37
N HIS A 459 -2.46 6.33 -24.32
CA HIS A 459 -2.25 5.00 -24.90
C HIS A 459 -0.84 4.44 -24.61
N PRO A 460 -0.60 3.83 -23.43
CA PRO A 460 0.71 3.35 -23.00
C PRO A 460 1.30 2.25 -23.88
N GLY A 461 0.48 1.48 -24.59
CA GLY A 461 0.93 0.42 -25.51
C GLY A 461 1.69 0.93 -26.74
N LYS A 462 1.44 2.17 -27.17
CA LYS A 462 2.12 2.81 -28.30
C LYS A 462 3.32 3.61 -27.82
N ALA A 463 3.08 4.47 -26.81
CA ALA A 463 4.08 5.33 -26.19
C ALA A 463 4.95 6.04 -27.25
N GLU A 464 4.32 6.79 -28.16
CA GLU A 464 5.00 7.46 -29.28
C GLU A 464 5.58 8.83 -28.90
N MET A 465 5.02 9.47 -27.87
CA MET A 465 5.44 10.78 -27.39
C MET A 465 5.09 10.94 -25.92
N VAL A 466 5.92 11.67 -25.20
CA VAL A 466 5.69 12.08 -23.81
C VAL A 466 5.98 13.56 -23.66
N ARG A 467 5.48 14.17 -22.59
CA ARG A 467 5.88 15.52 -22.23
C ARG A 467 6.71 15.49 -20.96
N ILE A 468 7.78 16.28 -20.91
CA ILE A 468 8.62 16.43 -19.73
C ILE A 468 8.87 17.91 -19.42
N ARG A 469 8.92 18.26 -18.14
CA ARG A 469 9.34 19.59 -17.67
C ARG A 469 10.07 19.49 -16.34
N GLU A 470 10.88 20.49 -16.01
CA GLU A 470 11.51 20.60 -14.69
C GLU A 470 10.48 20.89 -13.60
N ALA A 471 10.69 20.29 -12.43
CA ALA A 471 9.84 20.39 -11.25
C ALA A 471 10.67 20.79 -10.02
N GLY A 472 10.07 21.57 -9.14
CA GLY A 472 10.66 22.06 -7.89
C GLY A 472 9.89 21.58 -6.66
N PRO A 473 9.98 20.31 -6.27
CA PRO A 473 9.39 19.83 -5.03
C PRO A 473 10.08 20.47 -3.81
N ASN A 474 9.31 20.69 -2.75
CA ASN A 474 9.89 20.86 -1.41
C ASN A 474 10.51 19.53 -0.98
N LEU A 475 11.81 19.52 -0.68
CA LEU A 475 12.53 18.30 -0.29
C LEU A 475 12.65 18.17 1.22
N GLY A 476 12.69 16.92 1.68
CA GLY A 476 13.08 16.54 3.02
C GLY A 476 14.00 15.33 2.98
N THR A 477 14.64 15.07 4.12
CA THR A 477 15.64 14.01 4.24
C THR A 477 15.01 12.71 4.76
N LEU A 478 15.17 11.62 4.03
CA LEU A 478 14.77 10.27 4.44
C LEU A 478 16.01 9.42 4.74
N GLN A 479 16.12 8.96 5.99
CA GLN A 479 17.11 8.00 6.43
C GLN A 479 16.52 6.58 6.43
N VAL A 480 17.13 5.69 5.65
CA VAL A 480 16.76 4.27 5.59
C VAL A 480 17.74 3.49 6.45
N LYS A 481 17.23 2.86 7.51
CA LYS A 481 17.97 2.01 8.44
C LYS A 481 17.58 0.55 8.21
N PHE A 482 18.19 -0.06 7.20
CA PHE A 482 17.95 -1.45 6.85
C PHE A 482 18.99 -2.37 7.50
N LYS A 483 18.53 -3.40 8.22
CA LYS A 483 19.36 -4.49 8.74
C LYS A 483 18.95 -5.81 8.09
N GLY A 484 19.40 -6.02 6.87
CA GLY A 484 18.93 -7.12 6.02
C GLY A 484 19.40 -8.53 6.37
N PRO A 485 18.90 -9.53 5.61
CA PRO A 485 19.41 -10.89 5.61
C PRO A 485 20.88 -10.93 5.20
N LYS A 486 21.60 -11.98 5.61
CA LYS A 486 23.01 -12.16 5.28
C LYS A 486 23.16 -12.59 3.81
N GLY A 487 24.06 -11.92 3.09
CA GLY A 487 24.41 -12.30 1.71
C GLY A 487 23.45 -11.78 0.65
N LEU A 488 22.48 -10.94 1.03
CA LEU A 488 21.59 -10.26 0.09
C LEU A 488 21.70 -8.75 0.28
N ASP A 489 21.78 -8.03 -0.84
CA ASP A 489 21.78 -6.58 -0.90
C ASP A 489 20.40 -6.04 -1.26
N LEU A 490 20.03 -4.90 -0.67
CA LEU A 490 18.80 -4.20 -1.02
C LEU A 490 18.98 -3.52 -2.38
N VAL A 491 18.34 -4.09 -3.41
CA VAL A 491 18.44 -3.60 -4.78
C VAL A 491 17.28 -2.71 -5.20
N SER A 492 16.15 -2.79 -4.50
CA SER A 492 15.03 -1.86 -4.68
C SER A 492 14.21 -1.74 -3.39
N LEU A 493 13.78 -0.54 -3.04
CA LEU A 493 12.77 -0.30 -2.00
C LEU A 493 11.85 0.81 -2.46
N ILE A 494 10.66 0.42 -2.93
CA ILE A 494 9.72 1.32 -3.57
C ILE A 494 8.75 1.90 -2.55
N LEU A 495 8.69 3.22 -2.51
CA LEU A 495 7.73 3.98 -1.72
C LEU A 495 6.78 4.73 -2.64
N ARG A 496 5.48 4.73 -2.29
CA ARG A 496 4.44 5.49 -2.97
C ARG A 496 4.01 6.68 -2.15
N HIS A 497 3.92 7.84 -2.78
CA HIS A 497 3.37 9.03 -2.14
C HIS A 497 1.84 8.94 -1.99
N GLU A 498 1.30 9.27 -0.82
CA GLU A 498 -0.14 9.12 -0.55
C GLU A 498 -0.97 10.39 -0.78
N THR A 499 -0.36 11.56 -0.93
CA THR A 499 -1.12 12.78 -1.25
C THR A 499 -1.66 12.73 -2.67
N LYS A 500 -2.99 12.85 -2.81
CA LYS A 500 -3.71 12.86 -4.10
C LYS A 500 -3.13 13.82 -5.16
N LYS A 501 -2.56 14.95 -4.74
CA LYS A 501 -1.91 15.92 -5.65
C LYS A 501 -0.64 15.39 -6.31
N ASN A 502 0.02 14.41 -5.69
CA ASN A 502 1.22 13.75 -6.20
C ASN A 502 0.94 12.29 -6.59
N GLU A 503 -0.31 11.99 -6.98
CA GLU A 503 -0.65 10.67 -7.49
C GLU A 503 0.20 10.35 -8.72
N GLY A 504 0.83 9.17 -8.72
CA GLY A 504 1.84 8.82 -9.71
C GLY A 504 3.28 8.80 -9.19
N LEU A 505 3.53 9.33 -7.98
CA LEU A 505 4.88 9.40 -7.41
C LEU A 505 5.26 8.08 -6.73
N TYR A 506 6.21 7.38 -7.36
CA TYR A 506 6.98 6.29 -6.79
C TYR A 506 8.45 6.73 -6.70
N ILE A 507 9.10 6.37 -5.60
CA ILE A 507 10.54 6.56 -5.41
C ILE A 507 11.18 5.23 -5.03
N ASP A 508 12.43 5.03 -5.41
CA ASP A 508 13.24 3.91 -4.97
C ASP A 508 14.35 4.40 -4.03
N VAL A 509 14.39 3.84 -2.82
CA VAL A 509 15.33 4.24 -1.75
C VAL A 509 16.24 3.08 -1.31
N SER A 510 16.65 2.25 -2.26
CA SER A 510 17.60 1.13 -2.08
C SER A 510 19.09 1.51 -2.06
N GLY A 511 19.42 2.72 -2.52
CA GLY A 511 20.80 3.21 -2.61
C GLY A 511 21.44 3.68 -1.29
N LYS A 512 22.44 4.57 -1.42
CA LYS A 512 23.15 5.13 -0.27
C LYS A 512 22.28 6.15 0.48
N SER A 513 21.81 5.80 1.67
CA SER A 513 21.13 6.69 2.60
C SER A 513 22.07 7.78 3.16
N PRO A 514 21.61 9.02 3.44
CA PRO A 514 20.24 9.53 3.33
C PRO A 514 19.81 9.90 1.90
N PHE A 515 18.49 9.96 1.69
CA PHE A 515 17.85 10.34 0.44
C PHE A 515 17.16 11.69 0.58
N GLU A 516 17.25 12.52 -0.47
CA GLU A 516 16.47 13.75 -0.58
C GLU A 516 15.25 13.47 -1.45
N VAL A 517 14.06 13.57 -0.86
CA VAL A 517 12.79 13.18 -1.50
C VAL A 517 11.73 14.27 -1.26
N PRO A 518 10.70 14.40 -2.12
CA PRO A 518 9.62 15.34 -1.88
C PRO A 518 9.00 15.13 -0.50
N ILE A 519 8.68 16.21 0.21
CA ILE A 519 8.01 16.08 1.52
C ILE A 519 6.62 15.49 1.35
N GLY A 520 6.20 14.70 2.32
CA GLY A 520 4.90 14.05 2.32
C GLY A 520 4.91 12.70 3.01
N ARG A 521 3.74 12.03 2.97
CA ARG A 521 3.57 10.69 3.50
C ARG A 521 3.81 9.66 2.41
N TYR A 522 4.64 8.69 2.73
CA TYR A 522 4.99 7.58 1.88
C TYR A 522 4.59 6.25 2.52
N VAL A 523 4.09 5.33 1.71
CA VAL A 523 3.91 3.92 2.07
C VAL A 523 4.92 3.07 1.31
N VAL A 524 5.53 2.11 1.98
CA VAL A 524 6.35 1.08 1.33
C VAL A 524 5.41 0.18 0.54
N VAL A 525 5.71 0.01 -0.74
CA VAL A 525 4.93 -0.83 -1.66
C VAL A 525 5.55 -2.21 -1.76
N GLN A 526 6.87 -2.26 -1.93
CA GLN A 526 7.64 -3.48 -2.12
C GLN A 526 9.12 -3.19 -1.95
N GLY A 527 9.88 -4.18 -1.51
CA GLY A 527 11.33 -4.20 -1.65
C GLY A 527 11.81 -5.45 -2.38
N MET A 528 13.03 -5.41 -2.87
CA MET A 528 13.70 -6.52 -3.53
C MET A 528 15.14 -6.61 -3.06
N LEU A 529 15.54 -7.83 -2.73
CA LEU A 529 16.88 -8.19 -2.31
C LEU A 529 17.51 -9.13 -3.32
N ARG A 530 18.81 -8.99 -3.59
CA ARG A 530 19.55 -9.92 -4.48
C ARG A 530 20.90 -10.32 -3.91
N GLY A 531 21.32 -11.55 -4.21
CA GLY A 531 22.66 -12.08 -3.97
C GLY A 531 23.50 -12.14 -5.24
N ASP A 532 24.72 -12.67 -5.11
CA ASP A 532 25.70 -12.74 -6.21
C ASP A 532 25.42 -13.90 -7.19
N ASP A 533 24.72 -14.96 -6.76
CA ASP A 533 24.53 -16.22 -7.51
C ASP A 533 23.07 -16.40 -7.95
N GLY A 534 22.35 -15.30 -8.17
CA GLY A 534 20.95 -15.29 -8.57
C GLY A 534 19.98 -15.46 -7.39
N GLU A 535 20.44 -15.41 -6.14
CA GLU A 535 19.53 -15.34 -5.01
C GLU A 535 18.64 -14.10 -5.08
N GLU A 536 17.36 -14.27 -4.77
CA GLU A 536 16.40 -13.17 -4.70
C GLU A 536 15.48 -13.36 -3.51
N CYS A 537 15.00 -12.25 -2.96
CA CYS A 537 13.93 -12.24 -1.97
C CYS A 537 13.11 -10.96 -2.12
N ILE A 538 11.79 -11.10 -2.05
CA ILE A 538 10.84 -9.98 -2.12
C ILE A 538 10.43 -9.58 -0.70
N ILE A 539 10.47 -8.28 -0.42
CA ILE A 539 9.96 -7.69 0.81
C ILE A 539 8.54 -7.19 0.55
N GLN A 540 7.56 -7.71 1.26
CA GLN A 540 6.17 -7.26 1.21
C GLN A 540 5.83 -6.48 2.50
N PRO A 541 5.13 -5.33 2.39
CA PRO A 541 4.62 -4.64 3.56
C PRO A 541 3.61 -5.52 4.31
N PRO A 542 3.40 -5.28 5.62
CA PRO A 542 2.36 -5.97 6.37
C PRO A 542 0.97 -5.62 5.80
N SER A 543 0.07 -6.61 5.73
CA SER A 543 -1.32 -6.41 5.29
C SER A 543 -2.11 -5.53 6.25
N ASP A 544 -1.79 -5.60 7.55
CA ASP A 544 -2.66 -5.08 8.61
C ASP A 544 -2.15 -3.78 9.25
N ILE A 545 -0.94 -3.34 8.91
CA ILE A 545 -0.30 -2.16 9.49
C ILE A 545 0.36 -1.36 8.37
N PRO A 546 0.09 -0.04 8.26
CA PRO A 546 0.76 0.80 7.27
C PRO A 546 2.28 0.87 7.52
N PHE A 547 3.06 0.17 6.71
CA PHE A 547 4.51 0.36 6.65
C PHE A 547 4.81 1.67 5.93
N SER A 548 4.86 2.76 6.70
CA SER A 548 4.86 4.12 6.18
C SER A 548 5.84 5.04 6.91
N VAL A 549 6.19 6.15 6.27
CA VAL A 549 7.04 7.21 6.80
C VAL A 549 6.51 8.57 6.36
N ILE A 550 6.63 9.57 7.22
CA ILE A 550 6.33 10.97 6.90
C ILE A 550 7.66 11.71 6.80
N VAL A 551 7.89 12.35 5.65
CA VAL A 551 9.09 13.15 5.38
C VAL A 551 8.68 14.62 5.39
N ASP A 552 9.35 15.43 6.21
CA ASP A 552 9.15 16.87 6.30
C ASP A 552 10.46 17.62 6.02
N GLN A 553 10.36 18.95 5.93
CA GLN A 553 11.55 19.80 5.91
C GLN A 553 12.23 19.81 7.28
N GLY A 554 13.56 19.71 7.29
CA GLY A 554 14.37 19.79 8.50
C GLY A 554 14.90 18.43 8.95
N ASP A 555 14.41 17.93 10.08
CA ASP A 555 14.96 16.72 10.71
C ASP A 555 14.75 15.47 9.83
N PRO A 556 15.76 14.59 9.70
CA PRO A 556 15.62 13.38 8.90
C PRO A 556 14.51 12.47 9.42
N ALA A 557 13.58 12.10 8.54
CA ALA A 557 12.64 11.03 8.78
C ALA A 557 13.36 9.68 8.74
N VAL A 558 12.99 8.74 9.61
CA VAL A 558 13.67 7.44 9.71
C VAL A 558 12.72 6.31 9.33
N LEU A 559 13.10 5.53 8.33
CA LEU A 559 12.47 4.25 7.98
C LEU A 559 13.39 3.11 8.43
N GLU A 560 13.02 2.41 9.51
CA GLU A 560 13.77 1.28 10.08
C GLU A 560 13.02 -0.04 9.88
N PHE A 561 13.72 -1.05 9.36
CA PHE A 561 13.19 -2.39 9.10
C PHE A 561 14.31 -3.43 8.93
N GLY A 562 13.96 -4.71 8.82
CA GLY A 562 14.89 -5.84 8.86
C GLY A 562 14.93 -6.51 10.22
N LYS A 563 16.14 -6.85 10.69
CA LYS A 563 16.36 -7.55 11.95
C LYS A 563 15.76 -6.83 13.18
N PRO A 564 15.38 -7.59 14.23
CA PRO A 564 15.40 -9.05 14.31
C PRO A 564 14.32 -9.72 13.43
N PHE A 565 14.60 -10.95 13.00
CA PHE A 565 13.68 -11.76 12.21
C PHE A 565 12.99 -12.81 13.08
N THR A 566 11.71 -13.06 12.82
CA THR A 566 10.91 -14.13 13.44
C THR A 566 10.16 -14.92 12.36
N ILE A 567 9.47 -15.99 12.75
CA ILE A 567 8.62 -16.81 11.89
C ILE A 567 7.18 -16.71 12.34
N VAL A 568 6.27 -16.65 11.37
CA VAL A 568 4.83 -16.88 11.58
C VAL A 568 4.34 -17.98 10.63
N ALA A 569 3.33 -18.73 11.07
CA ALA A 569 2.65 -19.76 10.29
C ALA A 569 1.30 -20.07 10.94
N GLU A 570 0.41 -20.73 10.22
CA GLU A 570 -0.92 -21.13 10.67
C GLU A 570 -1.00 -22.66 10.83
N PRO A 571 -1.41 -23.16 12.01
CA PRO A 571 -1.68 -24.58 12.20
C PRO A 571 -3.05 -24.95 11.61
N VAL A 572 -3.10 -26.09 10.91
CA VAL A 572 -4.33 -26.69 10.40
C VAL A 572 -4.65 -27.93 11.23
N ILE A 573 -5.86 -27.99 11.76
CA ILE A 573 -6.35 -29.13 12.55
C ILE A 573 -7.31 -29.96 11.69
N GLU A 574 -6.96 -31.21 11.46
CA GLU A 574 -7.78 -32.18 10.72
C GLU A 574 -8.04 -33.40 11.62
N GLY A 575 -9.27 -33.51 12.14
CA GLY A 575 -9.62 -34.57 13.09
C GLY A 575 -8.83 -34.44 14.40
N ASN A 576 -7.92 -35.38 14.65
CA ASN A 576 -7.04 -35.37 15.84
C ASN A 576 -5.56 -35.12 15.48
N GLU A 577 -5.30 -34.60 14.28
CA GLU A 577 -3.95 -34.26 13.84
C GLU A 577 -3.78 -32.76 13.63
N VAL A 578 -2.57 -32.28 13.87
CA VAL A 578 -2.12 -30.94 13.50
C VAL A 578 -1.05 -31.04 12.44
N ARG A 579 -1.13 -30.16 11.44
CA ARG A 579 -0.07 -29.86 10.48
C ARG A 579 0.08 -28.34 10.37
N ILE A 580 1.16 -27.86 9.79
CA ILE A 580 1.30 -26.45 9.44
C ILE A 580 0.83 -26.28 8.00
N ASP A 581 0.12 -25.20 7.69
CA ASP A 581 -0.12 -24.80 6.31
C ASP A 581 1.20 -24.28 5.70
N PRO A 582 1.79 -24.98 4.71
CA PRO A 582 3.02 -24.53 4.05
C PRO A 582 2.94 -23.10 3.52
N GLU A 583 1.78 -22.75 2.97
CA GLU A 583 1.56 -21.46 2.32
C GLU A 583 1.33 -20.35 3.32
N SER A 584 1.22 -20.62 4.62
CA SER A 584 1.14 -19.61 5.69
C SER A 584 2.52 -19.22 6.26
N PHE A 585 3.57 -20.02 5.99
CA PHE A 585 4.90 -19.81 6.56
C PHE A 585 5.55 -18.53 6.03
N ARG A 586 5.92 -17.61 6.91
CA ARG A 586 6.64 -16.36 6.57
C ARG A 586 7.75 -16.06 7.54
N VAL A 587 8.81 -15.44 7.03
CA VAL A 587 9.77 -14.69 7.85
C VAL A 587 9.30 -13.25 7.97
N VAL A 588 9.29 -12.73 9.20
CA VAL A 588 8.81 -11.38 9.51
C VAL A 588 9.94 -10.56 10.13
N GLY A 589 10.11 -9.32 9.67
CA GLY A 589 11.06 -8.36 10.24
C GLY A 589 10.43 -7.47 11.30
N VAL A 590 11.24 -6.56 11.85
CA VAL A 590 10.87 -5.71 12.99
C VAL A 590 9.77 -4.70 12.68
N ALA A 591 9.58 -4.32 11.40
CA ALA A 591 8.49 -3.43 11.00
C ALA A 591 7.22 -4.18 10.59
N GLY A 592 7.20 -5.51 10.76
CA GLY A 592 6.11 -6.39 10.34
C GLY A 592 6.14 -6.73 8.85
N GLU A 593 7.15 -6.26 8.12
CA GLU A 593 7.36 -6.63 6.72
C GLU A 593 7.71 -8.12 6.61
N THR A 594 7.25 -8.74 5.53
CA THR A 594 7.48 -10.17 5.28
C THR A 594 8.50 -10.36 4.17
N TYR A 595 9.29 -11.42 4.30
CA TYR A 595 10.29 -11.83 3.31
C TYR A 595 9.75 -13.07 2.61
N MET A 596 9.61 -12.98 1.29
CA MET A 596 8.99 -13.99 0.43
C MET A 596 9.88 -14.30 -0.78
N GLN A 597 9.49 -15.29 -1.59
CA GLN A 597 10.20 -15.69 -2.81
C GLN A 597 11.69 -16.00 -2.52
N HIS A 598 11.95 -16.97 -1.63
CA HIS A 598 13.32 -17.30 -1.19
C HIS A 598 14.09 -18.11 -2.24
N LEU A 599 14.48 -17.47 -3.36
CA LEU A 599 15.11 -18.16 -4.48
C LEU A 599 16.50 -18.68 -4.11
N TYR A 600 16.74 -19.99 -4.33
CA TYR A 600 17.99 -20.70 -4.03
C TYR A 600 18.35 -20.81 -2.54
N ALA A 601 17.43 -20.43 -1.65
CA ALA A 601 17.52 -20.74 -0.23
C ALA A 601 16.14 -21.16 0.29
N PRO A 602 15.62 -22.32 -0.16
CA PRO A 602 14.35 -22.83 0.36
C PRO A 602 14.48 -23.11 1.85
N PHE A 603 13.34 -23.06 2.55
CA PHE A 603 13.27 -23.49 3.93
C PHE A 603 13.09 -25.00 4.02
N ASP A 604 13.93 -25.64 4.81
CA ASP A 604 13.88 -27.05 5.15
C ASP A 604 14.18 -27.28 6.64
N GLU A 605 14.05 -28.53 7.08
CA GLU A 605 14.34 -28.98 8.44
C GLU A 605 13.71 -28.10 9.55
N ILE A 606 12.47 -27.64 9.32
CA ILE A 606 11.75 -26.80 10.28
C ILE A 606 11.17 -27.70 11.36
N GLU A 607 11.65 -27.55 12.60
CA GLU A 607 11.12 -28.30 13.73
C GLU A 607 9.84 -27.67 14.23
N VAL A 608 8.75 -28.44 14.25
CA VAL A 608 7.48 -28.02 14.83
C VAL A 608 7.27 -28.73 16.17
N GLU A 609 7.27 -27.93 17.24
CA GLU A 609 6.98 -28.40 18.59
C GLU A 609 5.48 -28.22 18.89
N VAL A 610 4.79 -29.31 19.18
CA VAL A 610 3.40 -29.29 19.67
C VAL A 610 3.42 -29.30 21.19
N LYS A 611 2.76 -28.34 21.85
CA LYS A 611 2.72 -28.25 23.31
C LYS A 611 2.08 -29.49 23.93
N GLY A 612 2.90 -30.33 24.56
CA GLY A 612 2.46 -31.61 25.15
C GLY A 612 2.27 -32.75 24.14
N GLY A 613 2.56 -32.54 22.86
CA GLY A 613 2.47 -33.53 21.79
C GLY A 613 3.84 -34.00 21.29
N LYS A 614 3.84 -34.81 20.23
CA LYS A 614 5.06 -35.18 19.50
C LYS A 614 5.50 -34.03 18.60
N LYS A 615 6.81 -33.87 18.44
CA LYS A 615 7.39 -32.97 17.44
C LYS A 615 7.29 -33.63 16.05
N PHE A 616 7.19 -32.80 15.03
CA PHE A 616 7.28 -33.22 13.63
C PHE A 616 8.13 -32.23 12.84
N LEU A 617 8.44 -32.56 11.59
CA LEU A 617 9.26 -31.73 10.71
C LEU A 617 8.45 -31.17 9.55
N MET A 618 8.86 -29.99 9.08
CA MET A 618 8.58 -29.57 7.71
C MET A 618 9.86 -29.68 6.89
N THR A 619 9.77 -30.33 5.72
CA THR A 619 10.91 -30.64 4.86
C THR A 619 10.72 -30.05 3.48
N GLN A 620 11.76 -30.09 2.64
CA GLN A 620 11.60 -29.75 1.23
C GLN A 620 10.71 -30.77 0.51
N ALA A 621 10.03 -30.35 -0.56
CA ALA A 621 9.31 -31.26 -1.46
C ALA A 621 10.27 -32.18 -2.23
N GLU A 622 9.86 -33.43 -2.44
CA GLU A 622 10.58 -34.38 -3.29
C GLU A 622 10.45 -34.01 -4.78
N PRO A 623 11.44 -34.34 -5.64
CA PRO A 623 11.40 -34.01 -7.07
C PRO A 623 10.12 -34.46 -7.79
N GLU A 624 9.55 -35.61 -7.42
CA GLU A 624 8.31 -36.13 -8.00
C GLU A 624 7.09 -35.27 -7.66
N ALA A 625 7.06 -34.64 -6.49
CA ALA A 625 5.97 -33.74 -6.09
C ALA A 625 6.04 -32.39 -6.85
N VAL A 626 7.25 -31.99 -7.25
CA VAL A 626 7.49 -30.79 -8.07
C VAL A 626 7.21 -31.04 -9.55
N ALA A 627 7.33 -32.28 -10.02
CA ALA A 627 7.03 -32.68 -11.39
C ALA A 627 5.54 -32.45 -11.73
N GLY A 628 5.25 -31.31 -12.37
CA GLY A 628 3.89 -30.87 -12.70
C GLY A 628 3.26 -29.92 -11.68
N ASN A 629 3.91 -29.64 -10.55
CA ASN A 629 3.51 -28.64 -9.58
C ASN A 629 4.73 -27.85 -9.05
N TRP A 630 5.18 -26.88 -9.84
CA TRP A 630 6.38 -26.11 -9.50
C TRP A 630 6.21 -25.23 -8.26
N HIS A 631 4.97 -24.89 -7.89
CA HIS A 631 4.68 -24.16 -6.66
C HIS A 631 5.17 -24.92 -5.42
N ALA A 632 5.08 -26.26 -5.43
CA ALA A 632 5.58 -27.09 -4.34
C ALA A 632 7.09 -26.99 -4.11
N ALA A 633 7.88 -26.50 -5.08
CA ALA A 633 9.33 -26.31 -4.92
C ALA A 633 9.69 -25.16 -3.96
N TYR A 634 8.73 -24.25 -3.70
CA TYR A 634 8.98 -23.00 -2.97
C TYR A 634 8.55 -23.02 -1.51
N PHE A 635 7.73 -24.00 -1.13
CA PHE A 635 7.16 -24.10 0.21
C PHE A 635 7.57 -25.42 0.89
N PRO A 636 7.85 -25.40 2.19
CA PRO A 636 8.16 -26.60 2.95
C PRO A 636 6.92 -27.49 3.08
N VAL A 637 7.06 -28.79 2.88
CA VAL A 637 6.00 -29.78 3.10
C VAL A 637 5.87 -30.08 4.59
N SER A 638 4.66 -29.96 5.13
CA SER A 638 4.38 -30.29 6.53
C SER A 638 4.01 -31.77 6.68
N GLU A 639 4.68 -32.47 7.60
CA GLU A 639 4.13 -33.68 8.20
C GLU A 639 2.95 -33.35 9.13
N SER A 640 2.25 -34.37 9.63
CA SER A 640 1.22 -34.24 10.66
C SER A 640 1.64 -34.93 11.96
N ALA A 641 1.07 -34.47 13.08
CA ALA A 641 1.23 -35.10 14.39
C ALA A 641 -0.09 -35.16 15.15
N GLU A 642 -0.29 -36.22 15.95
CA GLU A 642 -1.46 -36.35 16.81
C GLU A 642 -1.50 -35.25 17.90
N LEU A 643 -2.68 -34.67 18.08
CA LEU A 643 -2.94 -33.70 19.13
C LEU A 643 -3.03 -34.38 20.51
N PRO A 644 -2.44 -33.77 21.55
CA PRO A 644 -2.53 -34.29 22.93
C PRO A 644 -3.89 -34.04 23.59
N LYS A 645 -4.68 -33.07 23.09
CA LYS A 645 -6.08 -32.78 23.48
C LYS A 645 -6.88 -32.41 22.24
N SER A 646 -8.16 -32.80 22.19
CA SER A 646 -9.04 -32.49 21.07
C SER A 646 -9.25 -30.98 20.94
N GLY A 647 -8.87 -30.39 19.79
CA GLY A 647 -9.32 -29.07 19.35
C GLY A 647 -8.40 -27.87 19.62
N GLU A 648 -7.29 -28.02 20.35
CA GLU A 648 -6.33 -26.92 20.57
C GLU A 648 -4.92 -27.32 20.11
N ALA A 649 -4.44 -26.66 19.05
CA ALA A 649 -3.08 -26.80 18.55
C ALA A 649 -2.25 -25.59 18.99
N ILE A 650 -1.44 -25.77 20.04
CA ILE A 650 -0.43 -24.77 20.43
C ILE A 650 0.92 -25.24 19.91
N VAL A 651 1.48 -24.51 18.94
CA VAL A 651 2.69 -24.93 18.21
C VAL A 651 3.79 -23.88 18.25
N ARG A 652 5.04 -24.31 18.09
CA ARG A 652 6.20 -23.44 17.96
C ARG A 652 7.15 -23.98 16.91
N LEU A 653 7.54 -23.12 15.96
CA LEU A 653 8.42 -23.46 14.85
C LEU A 653 9.86 -23.03 15.17
N THR A 654 10.84 -23.84 14.78
CA THR A 654 12.26 -23.53 14.91
C THR A 654 13.01 -23.89 13.64
N VAL A 655 13.67 -22.91 13.04
CA VAL A 655 14.67 -23.13 11.98
C VAL A 655 16.04 -23.01 12.63
N LYS A 656 16.77 -24.13 12.70
CA LYS A 656 18.07 -24.16 13.39
C LYS A 656 19.11 -23.29 12.68
N LYS A 657 19.11 -23.26 11.35
CA LYS A 657 20.07 -22.51 10.55
C LYS A 657 19.57 -22.30 9.11
N HIS A 658 19.24 -21.08 8.75
CA HIS A 658 19.03 -20.63 7.38
C HIS A 658 20.26 -19.85 6.86
N PRO A 659 20.66 -19.96 5.58
CA PRO A 659 21.81 -19.23 5.03
C PRO A 659 21.69 -17.71 5.17
N TRP A 660 20.50 -17.16 4.94
CA TRP A 660 20.25 -15.71 5.00
C TRP A 660 19.83 -15.19 6.38
N PHE A 661 18.94 -15.90 7.07
CA PHE A 661 18.32 -15.42 8.30
C PHE A 661 18.96 -15.99 9.58
N GLY A 662 19.82 -17.00 9.46
CA GLY A 662 20.41 -17.68 10.61
C GLY A 662 19.39 -18.53 11.37
N LYS A 663 19.46 -18.51 12.71
CA LYS A 663 18.48 -19.21 13.54
C LYS A 663 17.20 -18.38 13.64
N LEU A 664 16.05 -19.00 13.40
CA LEU A 664 14.74 -18.39 13.56
C LEU A 664 13.88 -19.24 14.50
N GLN A 665 12.96 -18.57 15.19
CA GLN A 665 12.02 -19.20 16.10
C GLN A 665 10.74 -18.37 16.14
N SER A 666 9.58 -19.02 16.10
CA SER A 666 8.30 -18.37 16.33
C SER A 666 8.01 -18.21 17.82
N GLU A 667 7.08 -17.31 18.17
CA GLU A 667 6.36 -17.41 19.44
C GLU A 667 5.49 -18.69 19.46
N TRP A 668 4.86 -18.99 20.60
CA TRP A 668 3.81 -20.02 20.65
C TRP A 668 2.58 -19.52 19.89
N ILE A 669 2.18 -20.24 18.86
CA ILE A 669 1.02 -19.94 18.01
C ILE A 669 -0.18 -20.71 18.55
N GLY A 670 -1.34 -20.05 18.69
CA GLY A 670 -2.55 -20.62 19.26
C GLY A 670 -2.71 -20.42 20.79
N GLU A 671 -1.83 -19.63 21.42
CA GLU A 671 -1.92 -19.23 22.82
C GLU A 671 -2.43 -17.77 22.89
N ASP A 672 -3.75 -17.60 22.99
CA ASP A 672 -4.42 -16.30 23.26
C ASP A 672 -4.40 -15.94 24.76
#